data_AF-A0A0U5P173-F1
#
_entry.id   AF-A0A0U5P173-F1
#
_cell.length_a   1.000
_cell.length_b   1.000
_cell.length_c   1.000
_cell.angle_alpha   90.00
_cell.angle_beta   90.00
_cell.angle_gamma   90.00
#
_symmetry.space_group_name_H-M   'P 1'
#
loop_
_entity.id
_entity.type
_entity.pdbx_description
1 polymer ?
#
loop_
_entity_poly.entity_id
_entity_poly.type
_entity_poly.pdbx_seq_one_letter_code
_entity_poly.pdbx_strand_id
1 'polypeptide(L)'
;MNILGREYTAFVLQGGQPDATHTYVEMPSGVLNGLEDVTVSCWVYMDEDNSGYQRIWELGSDTTSYMYMIANGFNEGHQGYTCALTNSGWGNERGPQSGKGLEAGKWIYTTMTFDGSEKQMSLYEDGRLIGTEKTDADLSVLQGTTNNWLGYGNFKNDIMNGMIADFKIYNYAMSADEIADEISIPDDERVARDKEALDLGDISAVTGNLELVSKGATGSSISWESSDTDVIKNDGTVIRPEAGRGDTKVTLTATISSGDVNDTKVFEVTVKQQMTAKEIVEADIAAIKLDGLNAVTDNLNLPQKGNLGSVITWTSSDETIISSDGTVTRPGGKAKEITLTAKAVYGEESIEKEFKATVLPRYEKKDIVKVDPVEAETAKGVLPKLPSTVGVTYENDTTGREKAVWPTDLKTEDFQEGVQEVIGNIVDYDTEVIAKVTVTDKGIANPQKSASGFDLSDISLDGTDTIFGQNMNRTLEYLKIMNEDRMLYNFRNAFGQDTKGAQPLTGWEEPTGLLRGHSTGHFLSALAQAYATTGNMEYKDKMDYMISELRKLQEMSKGEPQDFKTKCTSGDAPQSKWSNDPSTWGEGYISAYSPDQFALLEQYTPYATIWAPYYTMHKLLAGFIDSYNYGGNEEALKMAEDLGTWVYKRLSACTPEQRSQMWSMYIAGEYGGMNESLARLYEITEDEMYLKAANMFDNTDFFNGLANNVDTIQGRHANQHIPQIIGAIHEYAASGDAKYYNIAQNFWEMTISRYAYSIGGVGTGERFKDPYQQGNNILGNEGRGENCETCAAYNMLKLTMDLYNYNPDDASYMDYYERTMINQIAASQSHDTTEHMHNGVTYMLPVDPGQRREFDSDYGGFTCCNGTGMENHVKYQAAAYAQSGSNLYVNLYMPTTLNWEEKGIQIKQETKFPSEHSRLIVNGSGKFTMKLRVPYWATAGFKVTVNGKEICKTPEVSSYVAINRAWKEGDVVDIEMPYTLHLDKCPDKVDKSTVASLMYGPLVMVAKDNRSSYKPMNWYTLALSDELSESVQMVTGTDEEKVPHFISNGIDFYPMYDAYNYRYHAYVKVKETEVVVNKDMLNDLIASVTGENALDSKNYPEKLWKDFSEALSNAQKLAASQDATQSEIYDAYKTLKAAIQELKENENPIPNKPDNPDKPSNPDNPNNPDNPDKPNTPDSPSKPNNPGDDSINQNSTLKPVSTDKNTKTVKTGDSMEIGGLLVVCTASIFVITCLILIAIRRRRRE
;
A
#
# COMPACT_ATOMS: atom_id res chain seq x y z
N MET A 1 47.65 -13.33 41.16
CA MET A 1 48.32 -12.83 39.94
C MET A 1 48.83 -11.44 40.22
N ASN A 2 50.06 -11.14 39.80
CA ASN A 2 50.69 -9.88 40.13
C ASN A 2 50.30 -8.79 39.13
N ILE A 3 49.62 -7.74 39.60
CA ILE A 3 49.29 -6.54 38.83
C ILE A 3 49.92 -5.37 39.57
N LEU A 4 50.86 -4.67 38.93
CA LEU A 4 51.62 -3.53 39.49
C LEU A 4 52.18 -3.78 40.91
N GLY A 5 52.77 -4.96 41.14
CA GLY A 5 53.37 -5.32 42.44
C GLY A 5 52.38 -5.81 43.51
N ARG A 6 51.06 -5.82 43.23
CA ARG A 6 50.01 -6.31 44.14
C ARG A 6 49.43 -7.64 43.64
N GLU A 7 49.04 -8.53 44.54
CA GLU A 7 48.44 -9.83 44.18
C GLU A 7 46.90 -9.75 44.17
N TYR A 8 46.31 -10.16 43.04
CA TYR A 8 44.86 -10.24 42.84
C TYR A 8 44.40 -11.67 42.50
N THR A 9 43.09 -11.89 42.61
CA THR A 9 42.37 -13.06 42.05
C THR A 9 41.44 -12.54 40.96
N ALA A 10 41.37 -13.25 39.82
CA ALA A 10 40.52 -12.88 38.69
C ALA A 10 39.56 -14.02 38.32
N PHE A 11 38.43 -13.64 37.73
CA PHE A 11 37.63 -14.53 36.91
C PHE A 11 38.31 -14.69 35.54
N VAL A 12 38.23 -15.89 34.96
CA VAL A 12 38.75 -16.22 33.63
C VAL A 12 37.57 -16.55 32.73
N LEU A 13 37.48 -15.90 31.58
CA LEU A 13 36.37 -15.95 30.64
C LEU A 13 36.93 -16.38 29.27
N GLN A 14 36.38 -17.43 28.66
CA GLN A 14 37.01 -18.16 27.55
C GLN A 14 36.57 -17.70 26.14
N GLY A 15 35.84 -16.59 26.04
CA GLY A 15 35.23 -16.17 24.78
C GLY A 15 34.01 -17.00 24.37
N GLY A 16 33.44 -16.68 23.20
CA GLY A 16 32.43 -17.52 22.52
C GLY A 16 31.00 -17.44 23.09
N GLN A 17 30.08 -18.20 22.49
CA GLN A 17 28.68 -18.26 22.92
C GLN A 17 28.52 -19.08 24.23
N PRO A 18 27.60 -18.72 25.14
CA PRO A 18 27.47 -19.41 26.43
C PRO A 18 27.14 -20.90 26.32
N ASP A 19 27.94 -21.72 27.00
CA ASP A 19 27.70 -23.15 27.17
C ASP A 19 28.26 -23.68 28.51
N ALA A 20 28.51 -24.99 28.62
CA ALA A 20 29.03 -25.62 29.83
C ALA A 20 30.53 -25.33 30.12
N THR A 21 31.23 -24.69 29.18
CA THR A 21 32.66 -24.35 29.22
C THR A 21 32.91 -22.86 29.02
N HIS A 22 32.15 -22.22 28.14
CA HIS A 22 32.15 -20.77 27.94
C HIS A 22 31.17 -20.13 28.93
N THR A 23 31.67 -19.71 30.10
CA THR A 23 30.85 -19.23 31.22
C THR A 23 31.09 -17.75 31.54
N TYR A 24 30.03 -17.04 31.94
CA TYR A 24 30.05 -15.67 32.43
C TYR A 24 29.59 -15.61 33.90
N VAL A 25 29.68 -14.44 34.57
CA VAL A 25 29.28 -14.29 35.99
C VAL A 25 27.95 -13.56 36.08
N GLU A 26 27.00 -14.10 36.84
CA GLU A 26 25.73 -13.43 37.19
C GLU A 26 25.81 -12.78 38.57
N MET A 27 25.39 -11.51 38.64
CA MET A 27 25.31 -10.71 39.85
C MET A 27 23.87 -10.67 40.38
N PRO A 28 23.65 -10.37 41.68
CA PRO A 28 22.31 -10.25 42.25
C PRO A 28 21.41 -9.26 41.51
N SER A 29 20.10 -9.42 41.64
CA SER A 29 19.15 -8.45 41.10
C SER A 29 19.12 -7.15 41.93
N GLY A 30 18.95 -6.01 41.27
CA GLY A 30 18.82 -4.69 41.91
C GLY A 30 20.12 -4.14 42.53
N VAL A 31 21.29 -4.45 41.95
CA VAL A 31 22.59 -3.94 42.45
C VAL A 31 22.75 -2.41 42.39
N LEU A 32 21.90 -1.71 41.62
CA LEU A 32 21.85 -0.24 41.54
C LEU A 32 20.64 0.36 42.29
N ASN A 33 19.94 -0.42 43.12
CA ASN A 33 18.75 0.05 43.81
C ASN A 33 19.06 1.21 44.76
N GLY A 34 18.30 2.31 44.63
CA GLY A 34 18.46 3.52 45.44
C GLY A 34 19.75 4.33 45.19
N LEU A 35 20.48 4.08 44.11
CA LEU A 35 21.64 4.89 43.72
C LEU A 35 21.22 6.08 42.84
N GLU A 36 21.79 7.25 43.14
CA GLU A 36 21.73 8.46 42.31
C GLU A 36 23.05 8.64 41.53
N ASP A 37 24.17 8.34 42.18
CA ASP A 37 25.52 8.32 41.61
C ASP A 37 26.13 6.90 41.66
N VAL A 38 27.06 6.58 40.75
CA VAL A 38 27.79 5.31 40.79
C VAL A 38 29.21 5.41 40.23
N THR A 39 30.13 4.60 40.77
CA THR A 39 31.41 4.27 40.13
C THR A 39 31.52 2.76 39.97
N VAL A 40 31.88 2.29 38.79
CA VAL A 40 32.17 0.87 38.52
C VAL A 40 33.61 0.76 38.05
N SER A 41 34.44 -0.04 38.75
CA SER A 41 35.84 -0.23 38.40
C SER A 41 36.27 -1.70 38.45
N CYS A 42 37.20 -2.08 37.58
CA CYS A 42 37.85 -3.39 37.61
C CYS A 42 39.18 -3.41 36.83
N TRP A 43 40.07 -4.33 37.20
CA TRP A 43 41.20 -4.72 36.37
C TRP A 43 40.74 -5.68 35.27
N VAL A 44 41.12 -5.41 34.04
CA VAL A 44 40.75 -6.18 32.84
C VAL A 44 42.02 -6.59 32.10
N TYR A 45 42.03 -7.82 31.59
CA TYR A 45 43.05 -8.34 30.69
C TYR A 45 42.34 -8.97 29.49
N MET A 46 42.59 -8.49 28.28
CA MET A 46 42.07 -9.11 27.06
C MET A 46 43.13 -10.08 26.52
N ASP A 47 42.77 -11.34 26.23
CA ASP A 47 43.74 -12.36 25.80
C ASP A 47 44.17 -12.20 24.33
N GLU A 48 43.28 -11.71 23.47
CA GLU A 48 43.52 -11.42 22.05
C GLU A 48 42.85 -10.10 21.64
N ASP A 49 43.22 -9.52 20.49
CA ASP A 49 42.60 -8.31 19.95
C ASP A 49 41.09 -8.55 19.73
N ASN A 50 40.28 -7.83 20.51
CA ASN A 50 38.86 -8.12 20.72
C ASN A 50 38.03 -8.12 19.42
N SER A 51 37.26 -9.20 19.21
CA SER A 51 36.33 -9.41 18.07
C SER A 51 35.21 -8.37 17.93
N GLY A 52 35.02 -7.51 18.93
CA GLY A 52 34.05 -6.43 18.95
C GLY A 52 32.82 -6.74 19.80
N TYR A 53 32.30 -5.69 20.44
CA TYR A 53 31.11 -5.66 21.30
C TYR A 53 31.08 -6.59 22.52
N GLN A 54 32.15 -7.35 22.80
CA GLN A 54 32.27 -8.14 24.03
C GLN A 54 32.13 -7.24 25.27
N ARG A 55 31.16 -7.57 26.14
CA ARG A 55 30.90 -6.84 27.40
C ARG A 55 31.95 -7.22 28.45
N ILE A 56 32.59 -6.21 29.04
CA ILE A 56 33.33 -6.39 30.30
C ILE A 56 32.32 -6.60 31.42
N TRP A 57 31.28 -5.76 31.45
CA TRP A 57 30.11 -5.91 32.31
C TRP A 57 28.88 -5.21 31.71
N GLU A 58 27.70 -5.65 32.12
CA GLU A 58 26.41 -5.04 31.75
C GLU A 58 25.41 -5.17 32.93
N LEU A 59 24.65 -4.11 33.18
CA LEU A 59 23.66 -3.98 34.26
C LEU A 59 22.33 -3.50 33.66
N GLY A 60 21.34 -4.38 33.56
CA GLY A 60 20.06 -4.07 32.91
C GLY A 60 18.94 -5.07 33.20
N SER A 61 17.84 -4.97 32.46
CA SER A 61 16.73 -5.95 32.50
C SER A 61 16.37 -6.50 31.12
N ASP A 62 16.65 -5.74 30.07
CA ASP A 62 16.32 -6.03 28.68
C ASP A 62 17.21 -5.19 27.74
N THR A 63 16.90 -5.19 26.45
CA THR A 63 17.57 -4.34 25.44
C THR A 63 16.96 -2.92 25.34
N THR A 64 16.25 -2.46 26.38
CA THR A 64 15.63 -1.12 26.46
C THR A 64 16.34 -0.26 27.51
N SER A 65 16.51 -0.79 28.72
CA SER A 65 17.11 -0.07 29.85
C SER A 65 18.28 -0.85 30.43
N TYR A 66 19.49 -0.36 30.17
CA TYR A 66 20.75 -0.98 30.60
C TYR A 66 21.89 0.05 30.63
N MET A 67 22.94 -0.31 31.37
CA MET A 67 24.24 0.37 31.38
C MET A 67 25.34 -0.67 31.23
N TYR A 68 26.36 -0.38 30.41
CA TYR A 68 27.39 -1.36 30.06
C TYR A 68 28.77 -0.74 29.91
N MET A 69 29.78 -1.60 29.84
CA MET A 69 31.12 -1.28 29.35
C MET A 69 31.60 -2.37 28.37
N ILE A 70 32.13 -1.95 27.21
CA ILE A 70 32.76 -2.84 26.22
C ILE A 70 34.22 -2.46 26.02
N ALA A 71 35.03 -3.49 25.77
CA ALA A 71 36.44 -3.30 25.45
C ALA A 71 36.68 -2.80 24.01
N ASN A 72 35.76 -3.01 23.06
CA ASN A 72 35.89 -2.52 21.67
C ASN A 72 34.53 -2.47 20.94
N GLY A 73 33.98 -1.29 20.63
CA GLY A 73 32.77 -1.09 19.83
C GLY A 73 33.04 -0.52 18.43
N PHE A 74 32.06 -0.59 17.53
CA PHE A 74 32.18 -0.06 16.15
C PHE A 74 31.01 0.86 15.72
N ASN A 75 30.01 1.07 16.57
CA ASN A 75 28.86 1.93 16.27
C ASN A 75 29.29 3.40 16.27
N GLU A 76 28.72 4.22 15.39
CA GLU A 76 28.92 5.67 15.44
C GLU A 76 28.47 6.22 16.81
N GLY A 77 29.35 6.98 17.49
CA GLY A 77 29.16 7.42 18.88
C GLY A 77 29.63 6.43 19.96
N HIS A 78 29.86 5.16 19.62
CA HIS A 78 30.27 4.09 20.55
C HIS A 78 31.39 3.20 19.96
N GLN A 79 32.47 3.84 19.50
CA GLN A 79 33.65 3.21 18.91
C GLN A 79 34.77 2.99 19.94
N GLY A 80 35.46 1.86 19.85
CA GLY A 80 36.54 1.49 20.76
C GLY A 80 36.08 1.11 22.17
N TYR A 81 36.95 1.25 23.16
CA TYR A 81 36.59 1.15 24.57
C TYR A 81 35.58 2.25 24.92
N THR A 82 34.40 1.86 25.40
CA THR A 82 33.26 2.75 25.67
C THR A 82 32.34 2.19 26.75
N CYS A 83 31.60 3.08 27.41
CA CYS A 83 30.48 2.75 28.29
C CYS A 83 29.29 3.65 27.94
N ALA A 84 28.06 3.17 28.14
CA ALA A 84 26.86 3.99 27.94
C ALA A 84 25.72 3.59 28.89
N LEU A 85 24.79 4.54 29.08
CA LEU A 85 23.52 4.38 29.80
C LEU A 85 22.36 4.71 28.84
N THR A 86 21.32 3.89 28.81
CA THR A 86 20.10 4.12 28.02
C THR A 86 18.84 3.70 28.77
N ASN A 87 17.72 4.29 28.36
CA ASN A 87 16.36 3.97 28.80
C ASN A 87 15.39 3.68 27.64
N SER A 88 15.91 3.64 26.41
CA SER A 88 15.15 3.49 25.17
C SER A 88 15.90 2.69 24.09
N GLY A 89 16.85 1.85 24.54
CA GLY A 89 17.61 0.92 23.71
C GLY A 89 18.80 1.54 22.97
N TRP A 90 19.40 0.71 22.10
CA TRP A 90 20.71 0.95 21.49
C TRP A 90 20.82 2.26 20.70
N GLY A 91 19.77 2.65 19.96
CA GLY A 91 19.78 3.88 19.15
C GLY A 91 19.87 5.18 19.96
N ASN A 92 19.61 5.11 21.28
CA ASN A 92 19.66 6.24 22.20
C ASN A 92 20.72 6.06 23.29
N GLU A 93 21.66 5.13 23.13
CA GLU A 93 22.83 5.03 24.01
C GLU A 93 23.59 6.37 24.03
N ARG A 94 23.89 6.86 25.24
CA ARG A 94 24.72 8.02 25.51
C ARG A 94 25.81 7.63 26.50
N GLY A 95 27.04 8.01 26.19
CA GLY A 95 28.18 7.73 27.02
C GLY A 95 29.51 8.01 26.30
N PRO A 96 30.61 8.16 27.05
CA PRO A 96 31.93 8.47 26.50
C PRO A 96 32.57 7.26 25.80
N GLN A 97 33.35 7.56 24.75
CA GLN A 97 34.07 6.61 23.93
C GLN A 97 35.54 7.02 23.75
N SER A 98 36.41 6.05 23.47
CA SER A 98 37.84 6.26 23.18
C SER A 98 38.19 6.27 21.69
N GLY A 99 37.36 5.67 20.82
CA GLY A 99 37.66 5.42 19.42
C GLY A 99 38.64 4.26 19.15
N LYS A 100 39.29 3.68 20.17
CA LYS A 100 40.23 2.56 20.06
C LYS A 100 39.89 1.47 21.07
N GLY A 101 39.92 0.19 20.68
CA GLY A 101 39.74 -0.91 21.62
C GLY A 101 40.82 -0.98 22.72
N LEU A 102 40.48 -1.56 23.87
CA LEU A 102 41.44 -1.92 24.91
C LEU A 102 42.52 -2.86 24.34
N GLU A 103 43.76 -2.64 24.76
CA GLU A 103 44.92 -3.38 24.26
C GLU A 103 45.00 -4.79 24.87
N ALA A 104 45.20 -5.79 24.02
CA ALA A 104 45.36 -7.18 24.44
C ALA A 104 46.74 -7.45 25.07
N GLY A 105 46.82 -8.48 25.89
CA GLY A 105 48.06 -8.96 26.48
C GLY A 105 48.56 -8.19 27.72
N LYS A 106 47.87 -7.13 28.16
CA LYS A 106 48.22 -6.34 29.36
C LYS A 106 47.03 -6.14 30.32
N TRP A 107 47.34 -5.90 31.59
CA TRP A 107 46.35 -5.52 32.61
C TRP A 107 46.08 -4.02 32.54
N ILE A 108 44.80 -3.67 32.46
CA ILE A 108 44.29 -2.29 32.37
C ILE A 108 43.27 -2.06 33.49
N TYR A 109 43.39 -0.96 34.22
CA TYR A 109 42.36 -0.56 35.19
C TYR A 109 41.27 0.25 34.48
N THR A 110 40.09 -0.34 34.40
CA THR A 110 38.91 0.27 33.79
C THR A 110 38.03 0.88 34.87
N THR A 111 37.59 2.13 34.68
CA THR A 111 36.65 2.80 35.60
C THR A 111 35.63 3.62 34.81
N MET A 112 34.37 3.52 35.19
CA MET A 112 33.28 4.42 34.76
C MET A 112 32.70 5.10 35.99
N THR A 113 32.47 6.41 35.92
CA THR A 113 31.65 7.14 36.90
C THR A 113 30.41 7.73 36.23
N PHE A 114 29.31 7.78 36.97
CA PHE A 114 28.12 8.57 36.62
C PHE A 114 27.73 9.44 37.80
N ASP A 115 27.79 10.76 37.58
CA ASP A 115 27.27 11.79 38.47
C ASP A 115 25.83 12.10 38.05
N GLY A 116 24.87 11.73 38.89
CA GLY A 116 23.44 11.93 38.64
C GLY A 116 22.99 13.38 38.81
N SER A 117 23.75 14.19 39.55
CA SER A 117 23.46 15.62 39.71
C SER A 117 23.79 16.43 38.46
N GLU A 118 24.86 16.06 37.76
CA GLU A 118 25.28 16.63 36.46
C GLU A 118 24.79 15.83 35.25
N LYS A 119 24.20 14.65 35.46
CA LYS A 119 23.86 13.63 34.45
C LYS A 119 25.02 13.32 33.50
N GLN A 120 26.22 13.17 34.06
CA GLN A 120 27.46 13.02 33.30
C GLN A 120 28.09 11.65 33.54
N MET A 121 28.30 10.89 32.46
CA MET A 121 29.17 9.72 32.47
C MET A 121 30.62 10.14 32.18
N SER A 122 31.57 9.55 32.89
CA SER A 122 33.02 9.71 32.66
C SER A 122 33.69 8.34 32.59
N LEU A 123 34.57 8.15 31.60
CA LEU A 123 35.29 6.89 31.37
C LEU A 123 36.78 7.08 31.58
N TYR A 124 37.42 6.10 32.23
CA TYR A 124 38.84 6.13 32.57
C TYR A 124 39.55 4.82 32.20
N GLU A 125 40.84 4.93 31.89
CA GLU A 125 41.76 3.83 31.58
C GLU A 125 43.08 4.09 32.33
N ASP A 126 43.54 3.15 33.16
CA ASP A 126 44.74 3.30 34.01
C ASP A 126 44.76 4.63 34.80
N GLY A 127 43.58 5.06 35.27
CA GLY A 127 43.39 6.29 36.05
C GLY A 127 43.27 7.57 35.21
N ARG A 128 43.55 7.51 33.91
CA ARG A 128 43.43 8.64 32.97
C ARG A 128 42.00 8.76 32.45
N LEU A 129 41.43 9.97 32.50
CA LEU A 129 40.16 10.29 31.84
C LEU A 129 40.28 10.12 30.31
N ILE A 130 39.39 9.32 29.74
CA ILE A 130 39.26 9.05 28.30
C ILE A 130 38.27 10.03 27.66
N GLY A 131 37.14 10.27 28.32
CA GLY A 131 36.10 11.16 27.83
C GLY A 131 34.95 11.28 28.82
N THR A 132 34.13 12.31 28.62
CA THR A 132 32.86 12.50 29.32
C THR A 132 31.74 12.70 28.32
N GLU A 133 30.52 12.32 28.69
CA GLU A 133 29.31 12.56 27.89
C GLU A 133 28.12 12.81 28.83
N LYS A 134 27.22 13.74 28.46
CA LYS A 134 25.97 13.95 29.19
C LYS A 134 24.85 13.10 28.61
N THR A 135 23.95 12.62 29.47
CA THR A 135 22.81 11.78 29.09
C THR A 135 21.52 12.30 29.69
N ASP A 136 20.39 12.06 29.03
CA ASP A 136 19.07 12.38 29.57
C ASP A 136 18.59 11.33 30.59
N ALA A 137 19.18 10.12 30.57
CA ALA A 137 18.82 9.00 31.43
C ALA A 137 19.40 9.11 32.86
N ASP A 138 18.65 8.62 33.85
CA ASP A 138 19.05 8.54 35.26
C ASP A 138 19.19 7.07 35.70
N LEU A 139 19.98 6.78 36.74
CA LEU A 139 20.06 5.43 37.34
C LEU A 139 18.72 4.88 37.84
N SER A 140 17.69 5.73 37.98
CA SER A 140 16.32 5.32 38.30
C SER A 140 15.71 4.36 37.25
N VAL A 141 16.19 4.38 36.00
CA VAL A 141 15.75 3.44 34.95
C VAL A 141 16.32 2.03 35.13
N LEU A 142 17.29 1.88 36.04
CA LEU A 142 17.95 0.62 36.40
C LEU A 142 17.57 0.15 37.82
N GLN A 143 16.44 0.62 38.36
CA GLN A 143 15.87 0.04 39.58
C GLN A 143 15.34 -1.37 39.30
N GLY A 144 15.75 -2.33 40.11
CA GLY A 144 15.28 -3.72 40.03
C GLY A 144 15.92 -4.56 38.92
N THR A 145 17.05 -4.16 38.33
CA THR A 145 17.71 -4.90 37.24
C THR A 145 17.92 -6.37 37.55
N THR A 146 17.59 -7.25 36.60
CA THR A 146 17.77 -8.71 36.75
C THR A 146 18.95 -9.28 35.97
N ASN A 147 19.34 -8.60 34.89
CA ASN A 147 20.34 -9.05 33.93
C ASN A 147 21.64 -8.30 34.19
N ASN A 148 22.29 -8.67 35.30
CA ASN A 148 23.51 -8.04 35.79
C ASN A 148 24.67 -9.04 35.61
N TRP A 149 25.58 -8.78 34.69
CA TRP A 149 26.58 -9.74 34.22
C TRP A 149 27.99 -9.18 34.16
N LEU A 150 29.00 -10.03 34.42
CA LEU A 150 30.39 -9.80 34.03
C LEU A 150 30.72 -10.72 32.86
N GLY A 151 31.28 -10.17 31.78
CA GLY A 151 31.65 -10.91 30.58
C GLY A 151 30.56 -11.13 29.54
N TYR A 152 29.31 -10.70 29.75
CA TYR A 152 28.16 -10.99 28.87
C TYR A 152 27.10 -9.87 28.88
N GLY A 153 26.10 -9.89 27.97
CA GLY A 153 25.19 -8.75 27.73
C GLY A 153 23.82 -9.08 27.11
N ASN A 154 22.86 -8.14 27.17
CA ASN A 154 21.46 -8.38 26.79
C ASN A 154 21.25 -8.71 25.30
N PHE A 155 22.18 -8.28 24.45
CA PHE A 155 22.20 -8.54 23.02
C PHE A 155 22.77 -9.91 22.63
N LYS A 156 23.21 -10.72 23.62
CA LYS A 156 23.72 -12.10 23.43
C LYS A 156 24.94 -12.21 22.50
N ASN A 157 25.76 -11.16 22.47
CA ASN A 157 27.11 -11.18 21.90
C ASN A 157 27.96 -12.26 22.59
N ASP A 158 29.05 -12.68 21.92
CA ASP A 158 30.02 -13.59 22.52
C ASP A 158 30.52 -13.08 23.88
N ILE A 159 30.76 -14.02 24.80
CA ILE A 159 31.39 -13.77 26.09
C ILE A 159 32.75 -13.12 25.88
N MET A 160 33.17 -12.25 26.79
CA MET A 160 34.52 -11.69 26.80
C MET A 160 35.60 -12.78 26.81
N ASN A 161 36.62 -12.64 25.97
CA ASN A 161 37.81 -13.52 26.01
C ASN A 161 38.94 -12.83 26.80
N GLY A 162 39.17 -13.26 28.04
CA GLY A 162 40.13 -12.62 28.94
C GLY A 162 39.83 -12.83 30.43
N MET A 163 40.32 -11.90 31.25
CA MET A 163 40.22 -11.98 32.72
C MET A 163 39.75 -10.67 33.34
N ILE A 164 38.98 -10.77 34.44
CA ILE A 164 38.48 -9.62 35.23
C ILE A 164 38.86 -9.83 36.70
N ALA A 165 39.57 -8.86 37.29
CA ALA A 165 39.96 -8.85 38.70
C ALA A 165 39.48 -7.59 39.42
N ASP A 166 39.30 -7.69 40.75
CA ASP A 166 38.97 -6.56 41.64
C ASP A 166 37.76 -5.72 41.21
N PHE A 167 36.69 -6.37 40.71
CA PHE A 167 35.46 -5.69 40.31
C PHE A 167 34.72 -5.08 41.51
N LYS A 168 34.48 -3.77 41.47
CA LYS A 168 33.84 -2.98 42.53
C LYS A 168 32.76 -2.06 41.96
N ILE A 169 31.70 -1.89 42.75
CA ILE A 169 30.67 -0.87 42.54
C ILE A 169 30.64 0.01 43.79
N TYR A 170 30.76 1.32 43.62
CA TYR A 170 30.66 2.33 44.66
C TYR A 170 29.40 3.17 44.45
N ASN A 171 28.76 3.58 45.54
CA ASN A 171 27.51 4.35 45.55
C ASN A 171 27.72 5.88 45.43
N TYR A 172 28.81 6.30 44.79
CA TYR A 172 29.17 7.69 44.53
C TYR A 172 30.03 7.79 43.27
N ALA A 173 30.04 8.95 42.62
CA ALA A 173 30.96 9.25 41.52
C ALA A 173 32.33 9.67 42.10
N MET A 174 33.38 8.89 41.84
CA MET A 174 34.74 9.24 42.24
C MET A 174 35.27 10.42 41.41
N SER A 175 36.06 11.29 42.05
CA SER A 175 36.84 12.31 41.35
C SER A 175 38.03 11.71 40.60
N ALA A 176 38.52 12.41 39.57
CA ALA A 176 39.69 11.96 38.79
C ALA A 176 40.95 11.72 39.66
N ASP A 177 41.15 12.54 40.69
CA ASP A 177 42.27 12.38 41.63
C ASP A 177 42.11 11.10 42.49
N GLU A 178 40.89 10.79 42.97
CA GLU A 178 40.62 9.53 43.69
C GLU A 178 40.84 8.29 42.80
N ILE A 179 40.44 8.35 41.53
CA ILE A 179 40.62 7.24 40.58
C ILE A 179 42.11 7.05 40.24
N ALA A 180 42.88 8.14 40.16
CA ALA A 180 44.32 8.08 39.99
C ALA A 180 45.04 7.50 41.24
N ASP A 181 44.59 7.86 42.44
CA ASP A 181 45.16 7.38 43.71
C ASP A 181 44.88 5.87 43.99
N GLU A 182 43.83 5.27 43.41
CA GLU A 182 43.61 3.82 43.48
C GLU A 182 44.76 3.01 42.83
N ILE A 183 45.50 3.60 41.88
CA ILE A 183 46.59 2.94 41.13
C ILE A 183 47.98 3.45 41.57
N SER A 184 48.74 2.58 42.23
CA SER A 184 50.14 2.86 42.59
C SER A 184 51.10 2.41 41.49
N ILE A 185 51.35 3.27 40.50
CA ILE A 185 52.31 3.02 39.40
C ILE A 185 53.75 3.39 39.84
N PRO A 186 54.74 2.49 39.75
CA PRO A 186 56.17 2.79 39.98
C PRO A 186 56.71 3.89 39.06
N ASP A 187 57.71 4.67 39.49
CA ASP A 187 58.23 5.81 38.72
C ASP A 187 58.82 5.45 37.34
N ASP A 188 59.43 4.27 37.21
CA ASP A 188 59.99 3.77 35.95
C ASP A 188 58.90 3.29 34.98
N GLU A 189 57.91 2.54 35.46
CA GLU A 189 56.68 2.22 34.73
C GLU A 189 55.92 3.50 34.32
N ARG A 190 55.84 4.50 35.19
CA ARG A 190 55.13 5.77 34.95
C ARG A 190 55.80 6.58 33.85
N VAL A 191 57.12 6.75 33.89
CA VAL A 191 57.88 7.44 32.82
C VAL A 191 57.81 6.66 31.50
N ALA A 192 57.87 5.33 31.54
CA ALA A 192 57.76 4.50 30.34
C ALA A 192 56.36 4.61 29.69
N ARG A 193 55.29 4.47 30.48
CA ARG A 193 53.89 4.62 30.03
C ARG A 193 53.61 6.03 29.52
N ASP A 194 54.06 7.06 30.23
CA ASP A 194 53.88 8.45 29.81
C ASP A 194 54.65 8.75 28.53
N LYS A 195 55.88 8.22 28.37
CA LYS A 195 56.63 8.32 27.12
C LYS A 195 55.93 7.58 25.98
N GLU A 196 55.39 6.39 26.21
CA GLU A 196 54.66 5.64 25.20
C GLU A 196 53.40 6.38 24.76
N ALA A 197 52.55 6.77 25.72
CA ALA A 197 51.29 7.48 25.53
C ALA A 197 51.44 8.93 25.03
N LEU A 198 52.63 9.54 25.15
CA LEU A 198 52.87 10.88 24.63
C LEU A 198 52.83 10.88 23.10
N ASP A 199 51.71 11.28 22.53
CA ASP A 199 51.49 11.40 21.09
C ASP A 199 51.10 12.84 20.73
N LEU A 200 51.55 13.31 19.56
CA LEU A 200 51.18 14.60 18.97
C LEU A 200 50.22 14.43 17.78
N GLY A 201 49.80 13.20 17.48
CA GLY A 201 48.90 12.87 16.37
C GLY A 201 49.63 12.87 15.02
N ASP A 202 48.88 13.10 13.93
CA ASP A 202 49.47 13.21 12.59
C ASP A 202 50.26 14.52 12.42
N ILE A 203 51.53 14.44 12.78
CA ILE A 203 52.51 15.51 12.62
C ILE A 203 53.13 15.57 11.21
N SER A 204 52.67 14.76 10.24
CA SER A 204 53.20 14.77 8.86
C SER A 204 52.64 15.89 7.97
N ALA A 205 51.57 16.56 8.42
CA ALA A 205 50.88 17.60 7.66
C ALA A 205 50.28 18.72 8.54
N VAL A 206 51.04 19.25 9.50
CA VAL A 206 50.53 20.19 10.50
C VAL A 206 50.13 21.54 9.90
N THR A 207 48.90 21.97 10.16
CA THR A 207 48.29 23.23 9.68
C THR A 207 47.75 24.14 10.79
N GLY A 208 47.94 23.79 12.06
CA GLY A 208 47.51 24.55 13.23
C GLY A 208 48.50 24.38 14.38
N ASN A 209 48.26 25.05 15.51
CA ASN A 209 49.10 24.89 16.71
C ASN A 209 49.05 23.45 17.22
N LEU A 210 50.17 22.98 17.79
CA LEU A 210 50.26 21.72 18.52
C LEU A 210 49.98 21.96 20.01
N GLU A 211 49.28 21.04 20.66
CA GLU A 211 49.08 21.08 22.11
C GLU A 211 50.19 20.29 22.81
N LEU A 212 51.14 21.00 23.43
CA LEU A 212 52.29 20.38 24.10
C LEU A 212 52.03 20.25 25.61
N VAL A 213 51.70 19.03 26.05
CA VAL A 213 51.37 18.75 27.46
C VAL A 213 52.58 18.89 28.39
N SER A 214 52.37 19.50 29.56
CA SER A 214 53.41 19.67 30.60
C SER A 214 53.39 18.58 31.69
N LYS A 215 52.44 17.64 31.60
CA LYS A 215 52.35 16.43 32.41
C LYS A 215 51.96 15.25 31.52
N GLY A 216 52.48 14.07 31.86
CA GLY A 216 52.11 12.80 31.25
C GLY A 216 50.79 12.26 31.79
N ALA A 217 50.22 11.32 31.04
CA ALA A 217 48.95 10.63 31.30
C ALA A 217 48.79 10.07 32.72
N THR A 218 49.89 9.57 33.29
CA THR A 218 49.99 8.92 34.60
C THR A 218 50.79 9.76 35.61
N GLY A 219 51.08 11.02 35.29
CA GLY A 219 51.53 12.04 36.24
C GLY A 219 53.01 12.46 36.19
N SER A 220 53.82 11.92 35.26
CA SER A 220 55.18 12.42 35.04
C SER A 220 55.17 13.90 34.64
N SER A 221 56.22 14.65 34.96
CA SER A 221 56.41 16.01 34.42
C SER A 221 56.95 15.93 33.00
N ILE A 222 56.50 16.83 32.11
CA ILE A 222 56.97 16.89 30.71
C ILE A 222 57.44 18.30 30.36
N SER A 223 58.61 18.40 29.71
CA SER A 223 59.12 19.65 29.13
C SER A 223 59.49 19.48 27.66
N TRP A 224 59.37 20.57 26.88
CA TRP A 224 59.48 20.54 25.42
C TRP A 224 60.53 21.53 24.89
N GLU A 225 61.24 21.10 23.84
CA GLU A 225 62.21 21.91 23.09
C GLU A 225 62.01 21.73 21.57
N SER A 226 61.98 22.84 20.82
CA SER A 226 61.88 22.85 19.36
C SER A 226 63.21 23.15 18.70
N SER A 227 63.50 22.47 17.58
CA SER A 227 64.67 22.74 16.74
C SER A 227 64.56 24.02 15.92
N ASP A 228 63.35 24.56 15.73
CA ASP A 228 63.09 25.78 14.96
C ASP A 228 61.89 26.56 15.53
N THR A 229 62.18 27.54 16.38
CA THR A 229 61.17 28.36 17.06
C THR A 229 60.49 29.41 16.16
N ASP A 230 60.99 29.63 14.94
CA ASP A 230 60.35 30.53 13.98
C ASP A 230 59.20 29.82 13.23
N VAL A 231 59.14 28.48 13.30
CA VAL A 231 58.10 27.63 12.67
C VAL A 231 57.25 26.89 13.71
N ILE A 232 57.84 26.34 14.77
CA ILE A 232 57.09 25.82 15.94
C ILE A 232 57.78 26.25 17.23
N LYS A 233 57.10 27.03 18.07
CA LYS A 233 57.63 27.44 19.38
C LYS A 233 57.58 26.29 20.40
N ASN A 234 58.35 26.40 21.48
CA ASN A 234 58.36 25.42 22.58
C ASN A 234 57.02 25.31 23.34
N ASP A 235 56.06 26.22 23.09
CA ASP A 235 54.68 26.14 23.58
C ASP A 235 53.70 25.47 22.59
N GLY A 236 54.20 25.02 21.43
CA GLY A 236 53.41 24.39 20.37
C GLY A 236 52.79 25.37 19.37
N THR A 237 52.96 26.69 19.52
CA THR A 237 52.48 27.66 18.52
C THR A 237 53.16 27.43 17.17
N VAL A 238 52.37 27.15 16.13
CA VAL A 238 52.83 26.89 14.77
C VAL A 238 52.66 28.12 13.89
N ILE A 239 53.73 28.49 13.18
CA ILE A 239 53.74 29.56 12.17
C ILE A 239 53.95 28.91 10.81
N ARG A 240 52.88 28.80 10.02
CA ARG A 240 52.93 28.17 8.69
C ARG A 240 53.71 29.02 7.69
N PRO A 241 54.56 28.41 6.83
CA PRO A 241 55.15 29.09 5.68
C PRO A 241 54.08 29.70 4.76
N GLU A 242 54.37 30.85 4.16
CA GLU A 242 53.53 31.45 3.11
C GLU A 242 53.40 30.51 1.90
N ALA A 243 52.28 30.60 1.18
CA ALA A 243 52.02 29.79 -0.01
C ALA A 243 53.13 29.96 -1.06
N GLY A 244 53.67 28.83 -1.56
CA GLY A 244 54.78 28.80 -2.53
C GLY A 244 56.18 28.71 -1.92
N ARG A 245 56.31 28.64 -0.59
CA ARG A 245 57.60 28.42 0.10
C ARG A 245 57.97 26.95 0.30
N GLY A 246 57.00 26.04 0.20
CA GLY A 246 57.16 24.61 0.51
C GLY A 246 56.94 24.30 1.98
N ASP A 247 56.78 23.00 2.28
CA ASP A 247 56.59 22.50 3.65
C ASP A 247 57.91 22.50 4.44
N THR A 248 57.86 22.82 5.74
CA THR A 248 59.04 22.87 6.61
C THR A 248 59.02 21.73 7.63
N LYS A 249 60.17 21.10 7.86
CA LYS A 249 60.35 20.10 8.93
C LYS A 249 60.97 20.70 10.18
N VAL A 250 60.41 20.38 11.34
CA VAL A 250 60.84 20.83 12.67
C VAL A 250 60.88 19.62 13.60
N THR A 251 61.90 19.51 14.44
CA THR A 251 62.02 18.44 15.44
C THR A 251 61.60 18.97 16.81
N LEU A 252 60.62 18.33 17.45
CA LEU A 252 60.27 18.57 18.84
C LEU A 252 60.83 17.45 19.72
N THR A 253 61.43 17.81 20.85
CA THR A 253 61.90 16.85 21.86
C THR A 253 61.13 17.06 23.17
N ALA A 254 60.50 15.99 23.65
CA ALA A 254 59.90 15.92 24.98
C ALA A 254 60.87 15.24 25.96
N THR A 255 60.98 15.78 27.17
CA THR A 255 61.64 15.12 28.32
C THR A 255 60.57 14.79 29.35
N ILE A 256 60.43 13.51 29.69
CA ILE A 256 59.42 12.95 30.61
C ILE A 256 60.15 12.52 31.89
N SER A 257 59.64 12.90 33.08
CA SER A 257 60.28 12.55 34.36
C SER A 257 59.31 12.30 35.53
N SER A 258 59.63 11.30 36.37
CA SER A 258 58.97 11.03 37.65
C SER A 258 60.02 10.57 38.67
N GLY A 259 60.00 11.16 39.87
CA GLY A 259 61.05 10.96 40.87
C GLY A 259 62.44 11.30 40.31
N ASP A 260 63.39 10.37 40.45
CA ASP A 260 64.73 10.46 39.85
C ASP A 260 64.81 9.88 38.42
N VAL A 261 63.73 9.27 37.92
CA VAL A 261 63.68 8.65 36.58
C VAL A 261 63.32 9.69 35.52
N ASN A 262 64.02 9.66 34.39
CA ASN A 262 63.73 10.50 33.23
C ASN A 262 64.07 9.79 31.92
N ASP A 263 63.33 10.12 30.85
CA ASP A 263 63.56 9.65 29.49
C ASP A 263 63.07 10.72 28.48
N THR A 264 63.43 10.59 27.20
CA THR A 264 63.07 11.55 26.13
C THR A 264 62.37 10.87 24.96
N LYS A 265 61.52 11.64 24.25
CA LYS A 265 60.86 11.25 22.99
C LYS A 265 61.00 12.37 21.97
N VAL A 266 61.24 12.00 20.72
CA VAL A 266 61.50 12.94 19.62
C VAL A 266 60.44 12.79 18.54
N PHE A 267 59.96 13.91 18.02
CA PHE A 267 58.89 14.00 17.02
C PHE A 267 59.36 14.83 15.82
N GLU A 268 59.36 14.25 14.62
CA GLU A 268 59.63 14.98 13.37
C GLU A 268 58.32 15.56 12.80
N VAL A 269 58.06 16.83 13.07
CA VAL A 269 56.88 17.56 12.59
C VAL A 269 57.13 18.14 11.20
N THR A 270 56.19 17.97 10.28
CA THR A 270 56.16 18.64 8.97
C THR A 270 55.02 19.65 8.95
N VAL A 271 55.34 20.94 9.03
CA VAL A 271 54.38 22.04 8.94
C VAL A 271 54.11 22.37 7.48
N LYS A 272 52.84 22.31 7.08
CA LYS A 272 52.41 22.63 5.72
C LYS A 272 52.41 24.12 5.46
N GLN A 273 52.89 24.52 4.28
CA GLN A 273 52.66 25.87 3.77
C GLN A 273 51.17 26.22 3.73
N GLN A 274 50.82 27.51 3.71
CA GLN A 274 49.45 27.97 3.46
C GLN A 274 48.96 27.52 2.07
N MET A 275 47.66 27.24 1.95
CA MET A 275 47.04 26.90 0.65
C MET A 275 47.04 28.13 -0.26
N THR A 276 47.18 27.90 -1.57
CA THR A 276 46.96 28.93 -2.59
C THR A 276 45.48 29.25 -2.73
N ALA A 277 45.17 30.44 -3.25
CA ALA A 277 43.79 30.85 -3.55
C ALA A 277 43.08 29.85 -4.49
N LYS A 278 43.82 29.25 -5.42
CA LYS A 278 43.32 28.23 -6.33
C LYS A 278 42.93 26.94 -5.62
N GLU A 279 43.80 26.41 -4.76
CA GLU A 279 43.51 25.20 -3.96
C GLU A 279 42.32 25.42 -3.00
N ILE A 280 42.14 26.65 -2.49
CA ILE A 280 40.99 27.04 -1.68
C ILE A 280 39.68 26.96 -2.47
N VAL A 281 39.60 27.56 -3.67
CA VAL A 281 38.37 27.47 -4.49
C VAL A 281 38.13 26.06 -5.04
N GLU A 282 39.17 25.28 -5.37
CA GLU A 282 39.05 23.88 -5.78
C GLU A 282 38.46 23.01 -4.67
N ALA A 283 38.93 23.16 -3.43
CA ALA A 283 38.40 22.41 -2.28
C ALA A 283 36.98 22.85 -1.90
N ASP A 284 36.71 24.17 -1.84
CA ASP A 284 35.40 24.70 -1.47
C ASP A 284 34.31 24.32 -2.49
N ILE A 285 34.57 24.41 -3.80
CA ILE A 285 33.59 24.02 -4.82
C ILE A 285 33.38 22.50 -4.89
N ALA A 286 34.43 21.71 -4.63
CA ALA A 286 34.33 20.25 -4.56
C ALA A 286 33.43 19.82 -3.39
N ALA A 287 33.54 20.49 -2.25
CA ALA A 287 32.78 20.19 -1.04
C ALA A 287 31.26 20.46 -1.15
N ILE A 288 30.80 21.31 -2.07
CA ILE A 288 29.36 21.58 -2.27
C ILE A 288 28.64 20.30 -2.69
N LYS A 289 27.68 19.85 -1.86
CA LYS A 289 26.72 18.79 -2.15
C LYS A 289 25.31 19.37 -2.00
N LEU A 290 24.42 18.97 -2.90
CA LEU A 290 22.99 19.26 -2.85
C LEU A 290 22.26 17.92 -3.02
N ASP A 291 21.41 17.58 -2.05
CA ASP A 291 20.66 16.32 -2.05
C ASP A 291 19.24 16.53 -2.61
N GLY A 292 18.55 15.44 -2.98
CA GLY A 292 17.16 15.47 -3.45
C GLY A 292 16.93 16.11 -4.83
N LEU A 293 17.99 16.46 -5.56
CA LEU A 293 17.89 17.19 -6.83
C LEU A 293 17.11 16.46 -7.94
N ASN A 294 16.91 15.15 -7.86
CA ASN A 294 16.11 14.40 -8.82
C ASN A 294 14.58 14.55 -8.64
N ALA A 295 14.12 15.16 -7.56
CA ALA A 295 12.70 15.29 -7.22
C ALA A 295 12.43 16.54 -6.35
N VAL A 296 12.85 17.72 -6.83
CA VAL A 296 12.74 18.97 -6.07
C VAL A 296 11.29 19.45 -6.01
N THR A 297 10.78 19.64 -4.79
CA THR A 297 9.43 20.19 -4.52
C THR A 297 9.41 21.33 -3.50
N ASP A 298 10.57 21.71 -2.97
CA ASP A 298 10.76 22.63 -1.84
C ASP A 298 12.03 23.46 -2.08
N ASN A 299 12.16 24.59 -1.40
CA ASN A 299 13.30 25.49 -1.56
C ASN A 299 14.64 24.80 -1.24
N LEU A 300 15.64 25.06 -2.07
CA LEU A 300 16.99 24.53 -1.92
C LEU A 300 17.82 25.42 -0.98
N ASN A 301 18.56 24.81 -0.06
CA ASN A 301 19.51 25.54 0.78
C ASN A 301 20.85 25.70 0.03
N LEU A 302 21.04 26.85 -0.64
CA LEU A 302 22.23 27.12 -1.45
C LEU A 302 23.33 27.81 -0.61
N PRO A 303 24.50 27.19 -0.38
CA PRO A 303 25.56 27.79 0.43
C PRO A 303 26.16 29.02 -0.26
N GLN A 304 26.29 30.12 0.49
CA GLN A 304 26.88 31.38 0.03
C GLN A 304 28.37 31.54 0.38
N LYS A 305 28.94 30.58 1.12
CA LYS A 305 30.33 30.60 1.58
C LYS A 305 30.90 29.19 1.69
N GLY A 306 32.13 28.99 1.22
CA GLY A 306 32.89 27.76 1.37
C GLY A 306 33.55 27.62 2.75
N ASN A 307 33.90 26.40 3.11
CA ASN A 307 34.48 26.04 4.41
C ASN A 307 35.86 26.68 4.64
N LEU A 308 36.63 26.90 3.56
CA LEU A 308 37.95 27.55 3.57
C LEU A 308 37.88 29.06 3.28
N GLY A 309 36.66 29.60 3.09
CA GLY A 309 36.40 31.03 3.05
C GLY A 309 36.08 31.62 1.68
N SER A 310 35.98 30.82 0.62
CA SER A 310 35.50 31.30 -0.68
C SER A 310 34.10 31.90 -0.57
N VAL A 311 33.82 32.98 -1.29
CA VAL A 311 32.44 33.46 -1.50
C VAL A 311 31.81 32.62 -2.60
N ILE A 312 30.59 32.12 -2.38
CA ILE A 312 29.86 31.32 -3.37
C ILE A 312 28.67 32.13 -3.87
N THR A 313 28.57 32.29 -5.19
CA THR A 313 27.39 32.84 -5.86
C THR A 313 26.74 31.79 -6.76
N TRP A 314 25.43 31.91 -6.97
CA TRP A 314 24.64 30.94 -7.73
C TRP A 314 23.94 31.62 -8.90
N THR A 315 23.75 30.89 -9.99
CA THR A 315 22.90 31.26 -11.12
C THR A 315 22.03 30.07 -11.56
N SER A 316 20.83 30.36 -12.05
CA SER A 316 19.90 29.36 -12.58
C SER A 316 19.74 29.47 -14.09
N SER A 317 19.49 28.33 -14.74
CA SER A 317 19.06 28.29 -16.15
C SER A 317 17.63 28.79 -16.37
N ASP A 318 16.79 28.85 -15.32
CA ASP A 318 15.44 29.42 -15.32
C ASP A 318 15.14 30.01 -13.93
N GLU A 319 15.47 31.29 -13.73
CA GLU A 319 15.20 32.04 -12.48
C GLU A 319 13.69 32.15 -12.14
N THR A 320 12.78 31.75 -13.05
CA THR A 320 11.34 31.69 -12.75
C THR A 320 10.91 30.39 -12.05
N ILE A 321 11.79 29.38 -12.05
CA ILE A 321 11.52 28.04 -11.49
C ILE A 321 12.44 27.71 -10.30
N ILE A 322 13.72 28.06 -10.38
CA ILE A 322 14.60 28.12 -9.20
C ILE A 322 15.37 29.43 -9.29
N SER A 323 15.23 30.31 -8.30
CA SER A 323 16.01 31.56 -8.23
C SER A 323 17.40 31.31 -7.63
N SER A 324 18.32 32.26 -7.87
CA SER A 324 19.70 32.25 -7.34
C SER A 324 19.84 32.18 -5.80
N ASP A 325 18.77 32.40 -5.04
CA ASP A 325 18.72 32.19 -3.58
C ASP A 325 18.22 30.80 -3.14
N GLY A 326 17.78 29.97 -4.10
CA GLY A 326 17.24 28.63 -3.88
C GLY A 326 15.73 28.56 -3.73
N THR A 327 14.98 29.66 -3.87
CA THR A 327 13.51 29.62 -3.87
C THR A 327 13.00 28.85 -5.09
N VAL A 328 12.09 27.89 -4.89
CA VAL A 328 11.56 27.00 -5.93
C VAL A 328 10.10 27.32 -6.23
N THR A 329 9.81 27.57 -7.50
CA THR A 329 8.44 27.69 -8.03
C THR A 329 8.12 26.43 -8.85
N ARG A 330 7.25 25.56 -8.33
CA ARG A 330 6.81 24.35 -9.04
C ARG A 330 6.08 24.72 -10.34
N PRO A 331 6.44 24.14 -11.50
CA PRO A 331 5.73 24.39 -12.76
C PRO A 331 4.32 23.78 -12.72
N GLY A 332 3.40 24.34 -13.52
CA GLY A 332 2.20 23.61 -13.94
C GLY A 332 2.56 22.60 -15.05
N GLY A 333 1.89 21.46 -15.07
CA GLY A 333 2.05 20.43 -16.10
C GLY A 333 3.22 19.48 -15.88
N LYS A 334 4.22 19.45 -16.77
CA LYS A 334 5.38 18.54 -16.67
C LYS A 334 6.46 19.04 -15.73
N ALA A 335 7.22 18.10 -15.15
CA ALA A 335 8.46 18.39 -14.44
C ALA A 335 9.47 19.12 -15.36
N LYS A 336 10.26 20.03 -14.79
CA LYS A 336 11.30 20.80 -15.50
C LYS A 336 12.69 20.44 -14.99
N GLU A 337 13.63 20.16 -15.90
CA GLU A 337 15.06 20.10 -15.59
C GLU A 337 15.67 21.52 -15.61
N ILE A 338 16.26 21.92 -14.49
CA ILE A 338 16.97 23.19 -14.26
C ILE A 338 18.44 22.89 -13.98
N THR A 339 19.35 23.69 -14.52
CA THR A 339 20.78 23.63 -14.18
C THR A 339 21.12 24.82 -13.29
N LEU A 340 21.64 24.52 -12.10
CA LEU A 340 22.16 25.50 -11.14
C LEU A 340 23.69 25.51 -11.22
N THR A 341 24.30 26.68 -11.34
CA THR A 341 25.76 26.84 -11.38
C THR A 341 26.23 27.54 -10.11
N ALA A 342 27.02 26.86 -9.30
CA ALA A 342 27.76 27.46 -8.19
C ALA A 342 29.09 28.03 -8.69
N LYS A 343 29.43 29.25 -8.28
CA LYS A 343 30.73 29.89 -8.54
C LYS A 343 31.41 30.23 -7.21
N ALA A 344 32.53 29.56 -6.92
CA ALA A 344 33.37 29.87 -5.77
C ALA A 344 34.45 30.89 -6.17
N VAL A 345 34.68 31.91 -5.34
CA VAL A 345 35.66 32.98 -5.57
C VAL A 345 36.50 33.23 -4.31
N TYR A 346 37.82 33.25 -4.46
CA TYR A 346 38.76 33.62 -3.38
C TYR A 346 39.95 34.39 -3.98
N GLY A 347 40.11 35.66 -3.58
CA GLY A 347 41.10 36.55 -4.20
C GLY A 347 40.76 36.84 -5.67
N GLU A 348 41.69 36.54 -6.58
CA GLU A 348 41.49 36.66 -8.04
C GLU A 348 41.11 35.32 -8.71
N GLU A 349 41.11 34.21 -7.96
CA GLU A 349 40.79 32.87 -8.48
C GLU A 349 39.28 32.56 -8.37
N SER A 350 38.73 31.87 -9.37
CA SER A 350 37.33 31.42 -9.33
C SER A 350 37.09 30.13 -10.12
N ILE A 351 36.21 29.26 -9.62
CA ILE A 351 35.82 27.98 -10.26
C ILE A 351 34.31 27.80 -10.19
N GLU A 352 33.75 27.16 -11.21
CA GLU A 352 32.31 26.89 -11.35
C GLU A 352 32.00 25.38 -11.32
N LYS A 353 30.80 25.02 -10.83
CA LYS A 353 30.29 23.64 -10.76
C LYS A 353 28.78 23.63 -11.00
N GLU A 354 28.35 22.78 -11.93
CA GLU A 354 26.94 22.61 -12.29
C GLU A 354 26.25 21.52 -11.46
N PHE A 355 24.98 21.73 -11.17
CA PHE A 355 24.06 20.81 -10.51
C PHE A 355 22.76 20.73 -11.31
N LYS A 356 22.32 19.53 -11.68
CA LYS A 356 21.03 19.33 -12.37
C LYS A 356 19.93 19.03 -11.36
N ALA A 357 18.89 19.86 -11.36
CA ALA A 357 17.70 19.74 -10.54
C ALA A 357 16.48 19.42 -11.42
N THR A 358 15.65 18.46 -11.03
CA THR A 358 14.34 18.19 -11.63
C THR A 358 13.27 18.71 -10.70
N VAL A 359 12.63 19.83 -11.04
CA VAL A 359 11.52 20.40 -10.27
C VAL A 359 10.23 19.72 -10.69
N LEU A 360 9.59 19.06 -9.72
CA LEU A 360 8.33 18.36 -9.95
C LEU A 360 7.14 19.33 -10.01
N PRO A 361 6.10 19.03 -10.81
CA PRO A 361 4.99 19.94 -11.01
C PRO A 361 4.15 20.14 -9.75
N ARG A 362 3.31 21.18 -9.78
CA ARG A 362 2.23 21.36 -8.80
C ARG A 362 0.98 20.59 -9.20
N TYR A 363 0.27 20.11 -8.18
CA TYR A 363 -1.07 19.55 -8.30
C TYR A 363 -2.04 20.56 -7.72
N GLU A 364 -2.91 21.07 -8.57
CA GLU A 364 -3.90 22.11 -8.34
C GLU A 364 -5.26 21.55 -8.78
N LYS A 365 -6.04 21.10 -7.79
CA LYS A 365 -7.36 20.52 -8.06
C LYS A 365 -8.25 21.55 -8.76
N LYS A 366 -8.98 21.11 -9.79
CA LYS A 366 -9.91 21.96 -10.54
C LYS A 366 -11.07 22.35 -9.63
N ASP A 367 -11.26 23.65 -9.41
CA ASP A 367 -12.35 24.13 -8.56
C ASP A 367 -13.74 23.79 -9.14
N ILE A 368 -14.66 23.41 -8.24
CA ILE A 368 -16.07 23.15 -8.58
C ILE A 368 -16.81 24.48 -8.59
N VAL A 369 -17.41 24.82 -9.74
CA VAL A 369 -18.20 26.05 -9.93
C VAL A 369 -19.70 25.76 -9.99
N LYS A 370 -20.10 24.49 -10.14
CA LYS A 370 -21.50 24.04 -10.09
C LYS A 370 -21.59 22.59 -9.67
N VAL A 371 -22.52 22.28 -8.77
CA VAL A 371 -22.99 20.91 -8.49
C VAL A 371 -24.35 20.71 -9.17
N ASP A 372 -24.59 19.53 -9.74
CA ASP A 372 -25.89 19.19 -10.33
C ASP A 372 -26.95 18.91 -9.25
N PRO A 373 -28.24 19.24 -9.50
CA PRO A 373 -29.29 19.04 -8.50
C PRO A 373 -29.44 17.57 -8.10
N VAL A 374 -29.47 17.32 -6.79
CA VAL A 374 -29.79 16.01 -6.23
C VAL A 374 -31.26 16.02 -5.80
N GLU A 375 -32.07 15.17 -6.44
CA GLU A 375 -33.46 14.95 -6.09
C GLU A 375 -33.60 13.48 -5.64
N ALA A 376 -34.30 13.24 -4.54
CA ALA A 376 -34.53 11.91 -3.97
C ALA A 376 -35.99 11.75 -3.50
N GLU A 377 -36.51 10.52 -3.50
CA GLU A 377 -37.82 10.19 -2.91
C GLU A 377 -37.62 9.17 -1.77
N THR A 378 -38.37 9.32 -0.68
CA THR A 378 -38.42 8.33 0.40
C THR A 378 -39.83 8.19 0.98
N ALA A 379 -40.08 7.07 1.64
CA ALA A 379 -41.31 6.86 2.40
C ALA A 379 -41.22 7.55 3.77
N LYS A 380 -42.36 7.99 4.29
CA LYS A 380 -42.46 8.52 5.67
C LYS A 380 -41.90 7.53 6.69
N GLY A 381 -40.95 7.99 7.52
CA GLY A 381 -40.28 7.17 8.52
C GLY A 381 -39.13 6.29 8.00
N VAL A 382 -38.71 6.47 6.74
CA VAL A 382 -37.55 5.82 6.12
C VAL A 382 -36.55 6.89 5.69
N LEU A 383 -35.26 6.72 6.00
CA LEU A 383 -34.24 7.69 5.59
C LEU A 383 -34.02 7.67 4.07
N PRO A 384 -33.73 8.81 3.43
CA PRO A 384 -33.53 8.86 1.98
C PRO A 384 -32.28 8.11 1.53
N LYS A 385 -32.38 7.42 0.39
CA LYS A 385 -31.23 6.95 -0.38
C LYS A 385 -30.60 8.17 -1.06
N LEU A 386 -29.34 8.45 -0.77
CA LEU A 386 -28.61 9.60 -1.30
C LEU A 386 -27.41 9.11 -2.11
N PRO A 387 -27.12 9.72 -3.28
CA PRO A 387 -26.12 9.20 -4.20
C PRO A 387 -24.70 9.36 -3.65
N SER A 388 -23.86 8.34 -3.83
CA SER A 388 -22.44 8.36 -3.42
C SER A 388 -21.55 9.22 -4.32
N THR A 389 -22.02 9.55 -5.53
CA THR A 389 -21.37 10.48 -6.46
C THR A 389 -22.39 11.42 -7.09
N VAL A 390 -22.00 12.66 -7.34
CA VAL A 390 -22.85 13.69 -7.96
C VAL A 390 -22.16 14.32 -9.17
N GLY A 391 -22.96 14.82 -10.12
CA GLY A 391 -22.44 15.55 -11.28
C GLY A 391 -21.92 16.92 -10.87
N VAL A 392 -20.79 17.32 -11.42
CA VAL A 392 -20.17 18.64 -11.17
C VAL A 392 -19.69 19.27 -12.47
N THR A 393 -19.66 20.60 -12.51
CA THR A 393 -18.94 21.39 -13.52
C THR A 393 -17.76 22.08 -12.86
N TYR A 394 -16.59 21.97 -13.47
CA TYR A 394 -15.36 22.61 -13.02
C TYR A 394 -15.17 23.99 -13.68
N GLU A 395 -14.30 24.80 -13.09
CA GLU A 395 -13.88 26.12 -13.57
C GLU A 395 -13.54 26.21 -15.07
N ASN A 396 -13.11 25.10 -15.69
CA ASN A 396 -12.70 25.06 -17.09
C ASN A 396 -13.81 24.65 -18.07
N ASP A 397 -15.09 24.73 -17.67
CA ASP A 397 -16.27 24.35 -18.46
C ASP A 397 -16.34 22.83 -18.77
N THR A 398 -15.48 22.01 -18.13
CA THR A 398 -15.59 20.53 -18.19
C THR A 398 -16.48 20.00 -17.05
N THR A 399 -17.06 18.83 -17.27
CA THR A 399 -17.93 18.15 -16.29
C THR A 399 -17.31 16.86 -15.79
N GLY A 400 -17.64 16.45 -14.56
CA GLY A 400 -17.22 15.18 -13.99
C GLY A 400 -18.25 14.63 -13.00
N ARG A 401 -17.87 13.54 -12.32
CA ARG A 401 -18.58 13.02 -11.15
C ARG A 401 -17.63 13.01 -9.97
N GLU A 402 -18.03 13.62 -8.87
CA GLU A 402 -17.25 13.64 -7.62
C GLU A 402 -18.00 12.91 -6.51
N LYS A 403 -17.27 12.35 -5.54
CA LYS A 403 -17.88 11.65 -4.39
C LYS A 403 -18.56 12.64 -3.46
N ALA A 404 -19.71 12.27 -2.92
CA ALA A 404 -20.44 13.04 -1.92
C ALA A 404 -20.46 12.31 -0.56
N VAL A 405 -20.29 13.07 0.52
CA VAL A 405 -20.53 12.62 1.91
C VAL A 405 -21.81 13.25 2.43
N TRP A 406 -22.60 12.46 3.15
CA TRP A 406 -23.90 12.86 3.70
C TRP A 406 -23.93 12.70 5.23
N PRO A 407 -24.75 13.46 5.97
CA PRO A 407 -24.83 13.36 7.42
C PRO A 407 -25.17 11.93 7.87
N THR A 408 -24.47 11.46 8.89
CA THR A 408 -24.59 10.08 9.41
C THR A 408 -25.53 9.96 10.60
N ASP A 409 -26.04 11.08 11.12
CA ASP A 409 -26.87 11.21 12.32
C ASP A 409 -28.34 11.60 12.03
N LEU A 410 -28.75 11.49 10.75
CA LEU A 410 -30.13 11.69 10.29
C LEU A 410 -31.12 10.77 11.04
N LYS A 411 -32.31 11.28 11.35
CA LYS A 411 -33.35 10.54 12.09
C LYS A 411 -34.61 10.34 11.25
N THR A 412 -35.20 9.16 11.39
CA THR A 412 -36.45 8.78 10.71
C THR A 412 -37.63 9.70 11.04
N GLU A 413 -37.61 10.34 12.22
CA GLU A 413 -38.64 11.28 12.66
C GLU A 413 -38.64 12.59 11.85
N ASP A 414 -37.51 13.01 11.30
CA ASP A 414 -37.37 14.28 10.57
C ASP A 414 -37.98 14.21 9.16
N PHE A 415 -38.15 13.00 8.61
CA PHE A 415 -38.71 12.74 7.27
C PHE A 415 -40.22 12.47 7.34
N GLN A 416 -40.97 13.56 7.49
CA GLN A 416 -42.44 13.61 7.39
C GLN A 416 -42.90 14.06 5.99
N GLU A 417 -44.13 13.75 5.59
CA GLU A 417 -44.69 14.10 4.26
C GLU A 417 -44.42 15.58 3.86
N GLY A 418 -43.78 15.78 2.70
CA GLY A 418 -43.35 17.11 2.25
C GLY A 418 -42.08 17.06 1.41
N VAL A 419 -41.34 18.18 1.39
CA VAL A 419 -39.99 18.27 0.83
C VAL A 419 -39.05 18.74 1.93
N GLN A 420 -37.96 18.03 2.13
CA GLN A 420 -36.87 18.35 3.06
C GLN A 420 -35.57 18.53 2.28
N GLU A 421 -34.64 19.31 2.82
CA GLU A 421 -33.30 19.45 2.28
C GLU A 421 -32.29 18.75 3.19
N VAL A 422 -31.45 17.90 2.61
CA VAL A 422 -30.30 17.29 3.29
C VAL A 422 -29.04 17.88 2.67
N ILE A 423 -28.16 18.43 3.51
CA ILE A 423 -26.91 19.06 3.09
C ILE A 423 -25.77 18.07 3.33
N GLY A 424 -25.06 17.73 2.27
CA GLY A 424 -23.80 16.98 2.27
C GLY A 424 -22.64 17.84 1.78
N ASN A 425 -21.46 17.23 1.62
CA ASN A 425 -20.27 17.89 1.08
C ASN A 425 -19.64 17.03 -0.03
N ILE A 426 -18.92 17.66 -0.96
CA ILE A 426 -18.10 16.94 -1.94
C ILE A 426 -16.78 16.52 -1.29
N VAL A 427 -16.33 15.29 -1.49
CA VAL A 427 -15.06 14.78 -0.97
C VAL A 427 -13.90 15.64 -1.49
N ASP A 428 -13.04 16.10 -0.58
CA ASP A 428 -11.88 16.95 -0.87
C ASP A 428 -12.21 18.36 -1.41
N TYR A 429 -13.44 18.85 -1.24
CA TYR A 429 -13.78 20.27 -1.48
C TYR A 429 -14.61 20.84 -0.33
N ASP A 430 -14.49 22.14 -0.10
CA ASP A 430 -15.36 22.89 0.82
C ASP A 430 -16.72 23.26 0.16
N THR A 431 -17.19 22.42 -0.77
CA THR A 431 -18.39 22.62 -1.58
C THR A 431 -19.54 21.78 -1.01
N GLU A 432 -20.60 22.45 -0.56
CA GLU A 432 -21.83 21.80 -0.13
C GLU A 432 -22.61 21.22 -1.33
N VAL A 433 -23.33 20.13 -1.10
CA VAL A 433 -24.32 19.56 -2.02
C VAL A 433 -25.67 19.43 -1.31
N ILE A 434 -26.74 19.92 -1.95
CA ILE A 434 -28.09 19.92 -1.38
C ILE A 434 -28.93 18.88 -2.10
N ALA A 435 -29.40 17.87 -1.35
CA ALA A 435 -30.40 16.93 -1.79
C ALA A 435 -31.80 17.39 -1.39
N LYS A 436 -32.69 17.53 -2.37
CA LYS A 436 -34.12 17.72 -2.15
C LYS A 436 -34.79 16.37 -2.05
N VAL A 437 -35.30 16.07 -0.86
CA VAL A 437 -35.92 14.81 -0.51
C VAL A 437 -37.43 15.01 -0.49
N THR A 438 -38.14 14.39 -1.43
CA THR A 438 -39.60 14.31 -1.39
C THR A 438 -40.01 13.12 -0.53
N VAL A 439 -40.71 13.38 0.57
CA VAL A 439 -41.26 12.34 1.44
C VAL A 439 -42.72 12.09 1.08
N THR A 440 -43.07 10.84 0.79
CA THR A 440 -44.46 10.45 0.47
C THR A 440 -45.00 9.37 1.42
N ASP A 441 -46.32 9.30 1.54
CA ASP A 441 -47.04 8.22 2.25
C ASP A 441 -47.14 6.92 1.40
N LYS A 442 -46.44 6.83 0.27
CA LYS A 442 -46.45 5.64 -0.60
C LYS A 442 -45.30 4.69 -0.25
N GLY A 443 -45.63 3.41 -0.11
CA GLY A 443 -44.60 2.37 -0.13
C GLY A 443 -43.95 2.28 -1.51
N ILE A 444 -42.62 2.16 -1.53
CA ILE A 444 -41.84 1.89 -2.75
C ILE A 444 -42.18 0.48 -3.23
N ALA A 445 -42.30 0.30 -4.56
CA ALA A 445 -42.58 -1.01 -5.14
C ALA A 445 -41.32 -1.89 -5.09
N ASN A 446 -41.41 -3.07 -4.46
CA ASN A 446 -40.27 -3.97 -4.33
C ASN A 446 -39.94 -4.63 -5.69
N PRO A 447 -38.65 -4.73 -6.07
CA PRO A 447 -38.26 -5.31 -7.34
C PRO A 447 -38.45 -6.82 -7.35
N GLN A 448 -38.87 -7.36 -8.49
CA GLN A 448 -38.92 -8.82 -8.69
C GLN A 448 -37.61 -9.29 -9.30
N LYS A 449 -37.16 -10.51 -8.96
CA LYS A 449 -35.98 -11.12 -9.58
C LYS A 449 -36.18 -11.17 -11.09
N SER A 450 -35.30 -10.49 -11.82
CA SER A 450 -35.47 -10.23 -13.26
C SER A 450 -34.33 -10.78 -14.10
N ALA A 451 -33.21 -11.17 -13.47
CA ALA A 451 -32.11 -11.89 -14.09
C ALA A 451 -31.65 -13.09 -13.24
N SER A 452 -30.81 -13.91 -13.85
CA SER A 452 -30.00 -14.93 -13.19
C SER A 452 -28.58 -14.92 -13.77
N GLY A 453 -27.62 -15.44 -13.01
CA GLY A 453 -26.37 -15.94 -13.59
C GLY A 453 -26.60 -17.15 -14.50
N PHE A 454 -25.50 -17.66 -15.03
CA PHE A 454 -25.39 -19.00 -15.63
C PHE A 454 -24.77 -19.96 -14.63
N ASP A 455 -24.90 -21.27 -14.86
CA ASP A 455 -24.24 -22.26 -14.02
C ASP A 455 -22.72 -22.25 -14.24
N LEU A 456 -21.93 -22.63 -13.22
CA LEU A 456 -20.46 -22.63 -13.33
C LEU A 456 -19.94 -23.53 -14.45
N SER A 457 -20.70 -24.56 -14.82
CA SER A 457 -20.42 -25.48 -15.94
C SER A 457 -20.70 -24.88 -17.32
N ASP A 458 -21.51 -23.82 -17.41
CA ASP A 458 -21.85 -23.17 -18.69
C ASP A 458 -20.71 -22.26 -19.15
N ILE A 459 -19.86 -21.78 -18.23
CA ILE A 459 -18.80 -20.81 -18.50
C ILE A 459 -17.43 -21.41 -18.18
N SER A 460 -16.56 -21.51 -19.19
CA SER A 460 -15.13 -21.80 -19.00
C SER A 460 -14.30 -20.52 -18.88
N LEU A 461 -13.20 -20.57 -18.11
CA LEU A 461 -12.17 -19.53 -18.06
C LEU A 461 -11.02 -19.91 -19.01
N ASP A 462 -10.90 -19.22 -20.15
CA ASP A 462 -10.09 -19.62 -21.30
C ASP A 462 -8.69 -18.94 -21.31
N GLY A 463 -7.95 -18.99 -20.20
CA GLY A 463 -6.62 -18.36 -20.14
C GLY A 463 -5.81 -18.68 -18.89
N THR A 464 -4.97 -19.72 -18.94
CA THR A 464 -4.11 -20.16 -17.83
C THR A 464 -2.92 -19.23 -17.54
N ASP A 465 -2.62 -18.31 -18.46
CA ASP A 465 -1.57 -17.29 -18.38
C ASP A 465 -2.03 -16.03 -17.63
N THR A 466 -3.33 -15.76 -17.56
CA THR A 466 -3.91 -14.67 -16.75
C THR A 466 -3.79 -14.94 -15.25
N ILE A 467 -3.77 -13.89 -14.42
CA ILE A 467 -3.75 -14.03 -12.95
C ILE A 467 -4.92 -14.88 -12.43
N PHE A 468 -6.11 -14.77 -13.02
CA PHE A 468 -7.28 -15.59 -12.66
C PHE A 468 -7.04 -17.07 -12.93
N GLY A 469 -6.52 -17.42 -14.12
CA GLY A 469 -6.20 -18.80 -14.48
C GLY A 469 -5.05 -19.37 -13.66
N GLN A 470 -4.02 -18.57 -13.37
CA GLN A 470 -2.93 -18.97 -12.47
C GLN A 470 -3.43 -19.24 -11.05
N ASN A 471 -4.27 -18.35 -10.49
CA ASN A 471 -4.83 -18.51 -9.15
C ASN A 471 -5.75 -19.74 -9.06
N MET A 472 -6.63 -19.90 -10.05
CA MET A 472 -7.50 -21.07 -10.17
C MET A 472 -6.69 -22.36 -10.21
N ASN A 473 -5.64 -22.44 -11.03
CA ASN A 473 -4.79 -23.62 -11.12
C ASN A 473 -4.10 -23.96 -9.78
N ARG A 474 -3.59 -22.97 -9.03
CA ARG A 474 -3.01 -23.19 -7.69
C ARG A 474 -4.02 -23.82 -6.72
N THR A 475 -5.24 -23.28 -6.67
CA THR A 475 -6.28 -23.82 -5.78
C THR A 475 -6.80 -25.19 -6.24
N LEU A 476 -6.96 -25.40 -7.55
CA LEU A 476 -7.33 -26.70 -8.12
C LEU A 476 -6.32 -27.80 -7.75
N GLU A 477 -5.01 -27.54 -7.86
CA GLU A 477 -4.00 -28.51 -7.43
C GLU A 477 -3.95 -28.70 -5.91
N TYR A 478 -4.13 -27.62 -5.12
CA TYR A 478 -4.28 -27.71 -3.67
C TYR A 478 -5.44 -28.64 -3.26
N LEU A 479 -6.62 -28.48 -3.86
CA LEU A 479 -7.79 -29.31 -3.54
C LEU A 479 -7.54 -30.80 -3.78
N LYS A 480 -6.69 -31.18 -4.75
CA LYS A 480 -6.31 -32.59 -4.97
C LYS A 480 -5.44 -33.15 -3.85
N ILE A 481 -4.41 -32.41 -3.43
CA ILE A 481 -3.43 -32.89 -2.44
C ILE A 481 -3.96 -32.87 -0.99
N MET A 482 -5.04 -32.14 -0.73
CA MET A 482 -5.68 -32.12 0.59
C MET A 482 -6.32 -33.47 0.92
N ASN A 483 -6.03 -33.99 2.10
CA ASN A 483 -6.45 -35.32 2.53
C ASN A 483 -7.82 -35.27 3.23
N GLU A 484 -8.75 -36.04 2.67
CA GLU A 484 -10.14 -36.18 3.06
C GLU A 484 -10.28 -36.77 4.47
N ASP A 485 -9.47 -37.78 4.78
CA ASP A 485 -9.48 -38.42 6.10
C ASP A 485 -8.96 -37.50 7.23
N ARG A 486 -8.11 -36.52 6.90
CA ARG A 486 -7.72 -35.45 7.85
C ARG A 486 -8.85 -34.45 8.08
N MET A 487 -9.60 -34.05 7.05
CA MET A 487 -10.81 -33.23 7.21
C MET A 487 -11.86 -33.96 8.06
N LEU A 488 -12.05 -35.26 7.85
CA LEU A 488 -12.98 -36.10 8.60
C LEU A 488 -12.51 -36.48 10.02
N TYR A 489 -11.27 -36.14 10.41
CA TYR A 489 -10.65 -36.56 11.68
C TYR A 489 -11.49 -36.14 12.89
N ASN A 490 -11.82 -34.84 13.00
CA ASN A 490 -12.49 -34.31 14.19
C ASN A 490 -13.94 -34.84 14.32
N PHE A 491 -14.63 -35.07 13.21
CA PHE A 491 -15.95 -35.69 13.16
C PHE A 491 -15.90 -37.12 13.68
N ARG A 492 -15.00 -37.96 13.15
CA ARG A 492 -14.83 -39.34 13.63
C ARG A 492 -14.48 -39.38 15.11
N ASN A 493 -13.55 -38.54 15.55
CA ASN A 493 -13.16 -38.44 16.96
C ASN A 493 -14.34 -38.04 17.88
N ALA A 494 -15.15 -37.05 17.48
CA ALA A 494 -16.33 -36.64 18.25
C ALA A 494 -17.36 -37.78 18.40
N PHE A 495 -17.62 -38.52 17.32
CA PHE A 495 -18.54 -39.67 17.30
C PHE A 495 -17.91 -40.99 17.80
N GLY A 496 -16.70 -40.96 18.36
CA GLY A 496 -16.01 -42.13 18.89
C GLY A 496 -15.66 -43.20 17.84
N GLN A 497 -15.54 -42.82 16.58
CA GLN A 497 -15.21 -43.70 15.44
C GLN A 497 -13.70 -43.69 15.14
N ASP A 498 -13.24 -44.72 14.43
CA ASP A 498 -11.84 -44.83 13.99
C ASP A 498 -11.47 -43.70 13.03
N THR A 499 -10.41 -42.96 13.34
CA THR A 499 -9.86 -41.87 12.52
C THR A 499 -9.05 -42.37 11.31
N LYS A 500 -8.97 -43.68 11.09
CA LYS A 500 -8.19 -44.36 10.04
C LYS A 500 -6.68 -44.07 10.10
N GLY A 501 -6.19 -43.67 11.27
CA GLY A 501 -4.80 -43.25 11.47
C GLY A 501 -4.44 -41.89 10.85
N ALA A 502 -5.43 -41.13 10.37
CA ALA A 502 -5.22 -39.77 9.85
C ALA A 502 -4.65 -38.85 10.94
N GLN A 503 -3.82 -37.90 10.53
CA GLN A 503 -3.32 -36.85 11.42
C GLN A 503 -4.35 -35.74 11.56
N PRO A 504 -4.58 -35.17 12.77
CA PRO A 504 -5.47 -34.03 12.92
C PRO A 504 -5.02 -32.84 12.07
N LEU A 505 -5.95 -31.93 11.80
CA LEU A 505 -5.64 -30.59 11.30
C LEU A 505 -5.00 -29.74 12.42
N THR A 506 -4.54 -28.54 12.08
CA THR A 506 -3.92 -27.60 13.04
C THR A 506 -4.67 -26.26 13.04
N GLY A 507 -4.14 -25.23 13.72
CA GLY A 507 -4.78 -23.92 13.75
C GLY A 507 -6.16 -23.98 14.39
N TRP A 508 -7.17 -23.36 13.78
CA TRP A 508 -8.53 -23.33 14.33
C TRP A 508 -9.27 -24.69 14.22
N GLU A 509 -8.73 -25.61 13.41
CA GLU A 509 -9.20 -26.99 13.21
C GLU A 509 -8.47 -28.03 14.08
N GLU A 510 -7.61 -27.60 15.01
CA GLU A 510 -6.97 -28.53 15.94
C GLU A 510 -8.01 -29.21 16.88
N PRO A 511 -7.74 -30.41 17.44
CA PRO A 511 -8.76 -31.19 18.15
C PRO A 511 -9.42 -30.51 19.36
N THR A 512 -8.76 -29.54 20.01
CA THR A 512 -9.36 -28.70 21.07
C THR A 512 -9.87 -27.34 20.58
N GLY A 513 -9.70 -27.00 19.29
CA GLY A 513 -10.19 -25.77 18.67
C GLY A 513 -11.71 -25.73 18.66
N LEU A 514 -12.31 -24.63 19.12
CA LEU A 514 -13.76 -24.52 19.28
C LEU A 514 -14.52 -24.32 17.96
N LEU A 515 -13.83 -23.88 16.89
CA LEU A 515 -14.40 -23.66 15.55
C LEU A 515 -14.30 -24.88 14.63
N ARG A 516 -13.60 -25.95 15.05
CA ARG A 516 -13.31 -27.14 14.24
C ARG A 516 -14.55 -27.69 13.51
N GLY A 517 -14.34 -28.17 12.29
CA GLY A 517 -15.37 -28.61 11.34
C GLY A 517 -15.77 -27.54 10.31
N HIS A 518 -15.46 -26.26 10.53
CA HIS A 518 -15.84 -25.19 9.60
C HIS A 518 -15.09 -25.27 8.25
N SER A 519 -13.81 -25.64 8.26
CA SER A 519 -12.99 -25.78 7.06
C SER A 519 -13.41 -27.00 6.23
N THR A 520 -13.97 -28.03 6.87
CA THR A 520 -14.55 -29.19 6.18
C THR A 520 -15.77 -28.80 5.35
N GLY A 521 -16.63 -27.92 5.86
CA GLY A 521 -17.77 -27.38 5.11
C GLY A 521 -17.34 -26.57 3.89
N HIS A 522 -16.39 -25.64 4.07
CA HIS A 522 -15.79 -24.89 2.95
C HIS A 522 -15.13 -25.80 1.91
N PHE A 523 -14.42 -26.86 2.34
CA PHE A 523 -13.77 -27.80 1.43
C PHE A 523 -14.79 -28.57 0.58
N LEU A 524 -15.96 -28.93 1.13
CA LEU A 524 -17.06 -29.51 0.34
C LEU A 524 -17.59 -28.53 -0.72
N SER A 525 -17.89 -27.27 -0.35
CA SER A 525 -18.28 -26.23 -1.31
C SER A 525 -17.21 -26.01 -2.39
N ALA A 526 -15.93 -25.96 -2.02
CA ALA A 526 -14.82 -25.77 -2.95
C ALA A 526 -14.64 -26.95 -3.91
N LEU A 527 -14.76 -28.20 -3.44
CA LEU A 527 -14.73 -29.39 -4.31
C LEU A 527 -15.92 -29.41 -5.27
N ALA A 528 -17.12 -29.06 -4.80
CA ALA A 528 -18.33 -29.00 -5.62
C ALA A 528 -18.22 -27.93 -6.72
N GLN A 529 -17.77 -26.72 -6.35
CA GLN A 529 -17.53 -25.61 -7.28
C GLN A 529 -16.38 -25.93 -8.27
N ALA A 530 -15.30 -26.57 -7.81
CA ALA A 530 -14.20 -27.03 -8.67
C ALA A 530 -14.65 -28.11 -9.67
N TYR A 531 -15.52 -29.04 -9.25
CA TYR A 531 -16.13 -30.02 -10.16
C TYR A 531 -16.98 -29.32 -11.23
N ALA A 532 -17.86 -28.38 -10.86
CA ALA A 532 -18.68 -27.66 -11.84
C ALA A 532 -17.84 -26.84 -12.85
N THR A 533 -16.81 -26.13 -12.38
CA THR A 533 -15.90 -25.34 -13.24
C THR A 533 -15.06 -26.20 -14.19
N THR A 534 -14.73 -27.46 -13.83
CA THR A 534 -13.72 -28.25 -14.58
C THR A 534 -14.23 -29.55 -15.20
N GLY A 535 -15.37 -30.08 -14.74
CA GLY A 535 -15.84 -31.43 -15.04
C GLY A 535 -14.93 -32.56 -14.52
N ASN A 536 -13.91 -32.26 -13.71
CA ASN A 536 -12.95 -33.27 -13.25
C ASN A 536 -13.54 -34.13 -12.11
N MET A 537 -13.79 -35.40 -12.42
CA MET A 537 -14.33 -36.40 -11.49
C MET A 537 -13.52 -36.56 -10.19
N GLU A 538 -12.22 -36.26 -10.17
CA GLU A 538 -11.41 -36.36 -8.95
C GLU A 538 -11.97 -35.50 -7.80
N TYR A 539 -12.45 -34.28 -8.09
CA TYR A 539 -13.06 -33.44 -7.05
C TYR A 539 -14.40 -34.00 -6.56
N LYS A 540 -15.20 -34.55 -7.48
CA LYS A 540 -16.48 -35.18 -7.17
C LYS A 540 -16.30 -36.45 -6.34
N ASP A 541 -15.35 -37.32 -6.70
CA ASP A 541 -15.07 -38.56 -5.97
C ASP A 541 -14.62 -38.27 -4.52
N LYS A 542 -13.80 -37.24 -4.31
CA LYS A 542 -13.38 -36.77 -2.97
C LYS A 542 -14.57 -36.23 -2.15
N MET A 543 -15.40 -35.40 -2.77
CA MET A 543 -16.61 -34.83 -2.17
C MET A 543 -17.62 -35.94 -1.80
N ASP A 544 -17.95 -36.82 -2.73
CA ASP A 544 -18.90 -37.93 -2.51
C ASP A 544 -18.41 -38.90 -1.42
N TYR A 545 -17.09 -39.17 -1.35
CA TYR A 545 -16.49 -39.93 -0.25
C TYR A 545 -16.72 -39.23 1.10
N MET A 546 -16.46 -37.93 1.19
CA MET A 546 -16.64 -37.17 2.44
C MET A 546 -18.11 -37.08 2.86
N ILE A 547 -19.03 -36.86 1.92
CA ILE A 547 -20.49 -36.90 2.18
C ILE A 547 -20.87 -38.28 2.75
N SER A 548 -20.47 -39.37 2.11
CA SER A 548 -20.83 -40.73 2.57
C SER A 548 -20.22 -41.08 3.94
N GLU A 549 -19.04 -40.56 4.28
CA GLU A 549 -18.45 -40.76 5.62
C GLU A 549 -19.14 -39.90 6.67
N LEU A 550 -19.50 -38.64 6.37
CA LEU A 550 -20.24 -37.77 7.29
C LEU A 550 -21.69 -38.25 7.50
N ARG A 551 -22.35 -38.81 6.47
CA ARG A 551 -23.71 -39.36 6.57
C ARG A 551 -23.77 -40.49 7.60
N LYS A 552 -22.81 -41.42 7.55
CA LYS A 552 -22.69 -42.53 8.53
C LYS A 552 -22.60 -42.03 9.96
N LEU A 553 -21.95 -40.88 10.20
CA LEU A 553 -21.87 -40.25 11.51
C LEU A 553 -23.19 -39.57 11.88
N GLN A 554 -23.79 -38.79 10.97
CA GLN A 554 -25.09 -38.12 11.19
C GLN A 554 -26.18 -39.11 11.59
N GLU A 555 -26.21 -40.32 10.99
CA GLU A 555 -27.18 -41.36 11.31
C GLU A 555 -27.01 -41.99 12.70
N MET A 556 -25.85 -41.82 13.35
CA MET A 556 -25.64 -42.20 14.75
C MET A 556 -26.33 -41.24 15.73
N SER A 557 -26.59 -40.00 15.31
CA SER A 557 -27.29 -39.01 16.14
C SER A 557 -28.76 -39.42 16.33
N LYS A 558 -29.20 -39.54 17.59
CA LYS A 558 -30.57 -39.93 17.97
C LYS A 558 -31.09 -39.10 19.14
N GLY A 559 -32.38 -39.28 19.46
CA GLY A 559 -33.11 -38.46 20.41
C GLY A 559 -33.73 -37.23 19.74
N GLU A 560 -34.29 -36.33 20.54
CA GLU A 560 -34.90 -35.08 20.06
C GLU A 560 -33.97 -33.87 20.30
N PRO A 561 -33.77 -32.97 19.31
CA PRO A 561 -32.84 -31.84 19.41
C PRO A 561 -33.10 -30.93 20.61
N GLN A 562 -34.36 -30.61 20.90
CA GLN A 562 -34.77 -29.78 22.05
C GLN A 562 -34.49 -30.42 23.42
N ASP A 563 -34.38 -31.76 23.49
CA ASP A 563 -34.20 -32.48 24.75
C ASP A 563 -32.74 -32.56 25.19
N PHE A 564 -31.77 -32.39 24.29
CA PHE A 564 -30.36 -32.34 24.64
C PHE A 564 -30.08 -31.26 25.70
N LYS A 565 -29.30 -31.61 26.73
CA LYS A 565 -28.80 -30.70 27.77
C LYS A 565 -27.31 -30.96 27.98
N THR A 566 -26.52 -29.88 27.94
CA THR A 566 -25.10 -29.94 28.33
C THR A 566 -24.95 -30.20 29.84
N LYS A 567 -23.81 -30.78 30.24
CA LYS A 567 -23.38 -30.88 31.65
C LYS A 567 -22.62 -29.63 32.12
N CYS A 568 -22.38 -28.69 31.22
CA CYS A 568 -21.61 -27.46 31.45
C CYS A 568 -22.51 -26.29 31.87
N THR A 569 -21.87 -25.23 32.36
CA THR A 569 -22.49 -23.91 32.55
C THR A 569 -21.59 -22.83 31.95
N SER A 570 -22.09 -21.61 31.75
CA SER A 570 -21.30 -20.49 31.21
C SER A 570 -19.98 -20.21 31.95
N GLY A 571 -19.90 -20.53 33.26
CA GLY A 571 -18.66 -20.41 34.06
C GLY A 571 -17.84 -21.70 34.22
N ASP A 572 -18.29 -22.82 33.66
CA ASP A 572 -17.68 -24.15 33.82
C ASP A 572 -18.03 -25.04 32.60
N ALA A 573 -17.28 -24.83 31.50
CA ALA A 573 -17.50 -25.48 30.21
C ALA A 573 -16.29 -26.25 29.61
N PRO A 574 -15.41 -26.92 30.39
CA PRO A 574 -14.29 -27.67 29.82
C PRO A 574 -14.79 -28.81 28.92
N GLN A 575 -14.12 -29.01 27.78
CA GLN A 575 -14.52 -30.02 26.78
C GLN A 575 -14.55 -31.47 27.31
N SER A 576 -13.86 -31.75 28.41
CA SER A 576 -13.95 -33.04 29.12
C SER A 576 -15.30 -33.34 29.77
N LYS A 577 -16.21 -32.34 29.85
CA LYS A 577 -17.60 -32.50 30.31
C LYS A 577 -18.61 -32.62 29.17
N TRP A 578 -18.20 -32.34 27.93
CA TRP A 578 -19.06 -32.42 26.76
C TRP A 578 -19.55 -33.86 26.53
N SER A 579 -20.69 -34.02 25.86
CA SER A 579 -21.26 -35.33 25.58
C SER A 579 -20.39 -36.11 24.58
N ASN A 580 -20.25 -37.41 24.79
CA ASN A 580 -19.63 -38.37 23.89
C ASN A 580 -20.60 -39.49 23.46
N ASP A 581 -21.90 -39.27 23.67
CA ASP A 581 -22.98 -40.22 23.38
C ASP A 581 -23.94 -39.64 22.32
N PRO A 582 -23.70 -39.93 21.02
CA PRO A 582 -24.53 -39.41 19.93
C PRO A 582 -25.98 -39.89 19.99
N SER A 583 -26.31 -40.94 20.76
CA SER A 583 -27.70 -41.40 20.91
C SER A 583 -28.63 -40.39 21.61
N THR A 584 -28.06 -39.26 22.09
CA THR A 584 -28.76 -38.18 22.81
C THR A 584 -28.71 -36.82 22.10
N TRP A 585 -28.02 -36.69 20.96
CA TRP A 585 -27.68 -35.38 20.35
C TRP A 585 -28.80 -34.76 19.50
N GLY A 586 -29.88 -35.51 19.25
CA GLY A 586 -30.96 -35.13 18.34
C GLY A 586 -30.75 -35.74 16.95
N GLU A 587 -31.76 -36.41 16.42
CA GLU A 587 -31.72 -36.96 15.07
C GLU A 587 -31.46 -35.86 14.02
N GLY A 588 -30.57 -36.15 13.05
CA GLY A 588 -30.11 -35.20 12.03
C GLY A 588 -28.86 -34.39 12.39
N TYR A 589 -28.37 -34.44 13.63
CA TYR A 589 -27.17 -33.69 14.03
C TYR A 589 -25.88 -34.22 13.40
N ILE A 590 -25.05 -33.32 12.87
CA ILE A 590 -23.65 -33.59 12.48
C ILE A 590 -22.79 -32.34 12.74
N SER A 591 -21.65 -32.54 13.41
CA SER A 591 -20.60 -31.53 13.65
C SER A 591 -19.32 -32.23 14.13
N ALA A 592 -18.19 -31.52 14.18
CA ALA A 592 -16.92 -31.98 14.72
C ALA A 592 -16.84 -31.92 16.27
N TYR A 593 -17.98 -31.70 16.92
CA TYR A 593 -18.21 -31.72 18.36
C TYR A 593 -19.68 -32.02 18.67
N SER A 594 -19.97 -32.41 19.91
CA SER A 594 -21.34 -32.61 20.42
C SER A 594 -22.14 -31.30 20.51
N PRO A 595 -23.48 -31.32 20.66
CA PRO A 595 -24.30 -30.10 20.72
C PRO A 595 -24.07 -29.19 21.94
N ASP A 596 -23.05 -29.43 22.76
CA ASP A 596 -22.76 -28.67 23.99
C ASP A 596 -22.57 -27.18 23.74
N GLN A 597 -21.88 -26.77 22.67
CA GLN A 597 -21.71 -25.33 22.36
C GLN A 597 -23.04 -24.63 22.04
N PHE A 598 -23.99 -25.31 21.41
CA PHE A 598 -25.33 -24.77 21.14
C PHE A 598 -26.13 -24.59 22.44
N ALA A 599 -26.13 -25.62 23.29
CA ALA A 599 -26.74 -25.57 24.62
C ALA A 599 -26.08 -24.57 25.59
N LEU A 600 -24.82 -24.17 25.33
CA LEU A 600 -24.11 -23.12 26.05
C LEU A 600 -24.42 -21.72 25.47
N LEU A 601 -24.60 -21.57 24.17
CA LEU A 601 -25.03 -20.31 23.55
C LEU A 601 -26.43 -19.91 24.02
N GLU A 602 -27.33 -20.88 24.18
CA GLU A 602 -28.66 -20.69 24.79
C GLU A 602 -28.61 -20.20 26.25
N GLN A 603 -27.48 -20.41 26.94
CA GLN A 603 -27.18 -19.88 28.28
C GLN A 603 -26.40 -18.55 28.23
N TYR A 604 -26.30 -17.94 27.05
CA TYR A 604 -25.53 -16.72 26.76
C TYR A 604 -24.05 -16.83 27.14
N THR A 605 -23.46 -18.02 26.95
CA THR A 605 -22.02 -18.24 27.19
C THR A 605 -21.19 -17.42 26.19
N PRO A 606 -20.31 -16.51 26.65
CA PRO A 606 -19.61 -15.58 25.76
C PRO A 606 -18.40 -16.23 25.07
N TYR A 607 -17.93 -15.57 24.01
CA TYR A 607 -16.62 -15.82 23.45
C TYR A 607 -15.53 -15.44 24.49
N ALA A 608 -14.44 -16.19 24.69
CA ALA A 608 -13.99 -17.37 23.95
C ALA A 608 -14.28 -18.72 24.66
N THR A 609 -15.25 -18.78 25.57
CA THR A 609 -15.66 -20.05 26.23
C THR A 609 -16.36 -21.00 25.26
N ILE A 610 -17.10 -20.44 24.30
CA ILE A 610 -17.58 -21.10 23.07
C ILE A 610 -17.21 -20.23 21.86
N TRP A 611 -17.24 -20.81 20.66
CA TRP A 611 -16.90 -20.08 19.43
C TRP A 611 -17.88 -20.44 18.30
N ALA A 612 -18.72 -19.47 17.92
CA ALA A 612 -19.56 -19.45 16.72
C ALA A 612 -20.15 -20.82 16.29
N PRO A 613 -20.93 -21.52 17.14
CA PRO A 613 -21.38 -22.87 16.85
C PRO A 613 -22.29 -22.95 15.62
N TYR A 614 -23.15 -21.94 15.40
CA TYR A 614 -23.98 -21.86 14.20
C TYR A 614 -23.20 -21.45 12.95
N TYR A 615 -22.09 -20.69 13.05
CA TYR A 615 -21.19 -20.43 11.92
C TYR A 615 -20.57 -21.72 11.37
N THR A 616 -20.15 -22.62 12.28
CA THR A 616 -19.55 -23.91 11.94
C THR A 616 -20.60 -24.79 11.24
N MET A 617 -21.80 -24.87 11.81
CA MET A 617 -22.94 -25.59 11.24
C MET A 617 -23.36 -25.05 9.87
N HIS A 618 -23.34 -23.73 9.69
CA HIS A 618 -23.59 -23.08 8.39
C HIS A 618 -22.62 -23.59 7.32
N LYS A 619 -21.32 -23.71 7.58
CA LYS A 619 -20.37 -24.21 6.54
C LYS A 619 -20.69 -25.63 6.12
N LEU A 620 -21.09 -26.49 7.05
CA LEU A 620 -21.52 -27.85 6.73
C LEU A 620 -22.80 -27.83 5.89
N LEU A 621 -23.80 -27.05 6.30
CA LEU A 621 -25.07 -26.95 5.59
C LEU A 621 -24.90 -26.39 4.17
N ALA A 622 -24.11 -25.33 4.01
CA ALA A 622 -23.76 -24.77 2.70
C ALA A 622 -22.96 -25.77 1.85
N GLY A 623 -21.98 -26.46 2.43
CA GLY A 623 -21.21 -27.51 1.74
C GLY A 623 -22.08 -28.67 1.26
N PHE A 624 -23.10 -29.07 2.01
CA PHE A 624 -24.06 -30.10 1.60
C PHE A 624 -24.98 -29.61 0.47
N ILE A 625 -25.50 -28.38 0.57
CA ILE A 625 -26.33 -27.74 -0.46
C ILE A 625 -25.54 -27.56 -1.77
N ASP A 626 -24.29 -27.13 -1.71
CA ASP A 626 -23.43 -26.97 -2.88
C ASP A 626 -23.02 -28.34 -3.47
N SER A 627 -22.79 -29.37 -2.65
CA SER A 627 -22.55 -30.75 -3.11
C SER A 627 -23.76 -31.34 -3.85
N TYR A 628 -24.98 -30.93 -3.49
CA TYR A 628 -26.18 -31.23 -4.27
C TYR A 628 -26.23 -30.41 -5.57
N ASN A 629 -26.21 -29.06 -5.48
CA ASN A 629 -26.42 -28.18 -6.62
C ASN A 629 -25.38 -28.35 -7.75
N TYR A 630 -24.09 -28.45 -7.39
CA TYR A 630 -23.00 -28.59 -8.37
C TYR A 630 -22.58 -30.05 -8.59
N GLY A 631 -22.73 -30.90 -7.58
CA GLY A 631 -22.27 -32.29 -7.59
C GLY A 631 -23.33 -33.33 -7.91
N GLY A 632 -24.62 -32.97 -7.92
CA GLY A 632 -25.75 -33.89 -8.09
C GLY A 632 -25.89 -34.92 -6.96
N ASN A 633 -25.39 -34.61 -5.75
CA ASN A 633 -25.37 -35.55 -4.63
C ASN A 633 -26.66 -35.49 -3.78
N GLU A 634 -27.58 -36.41 -4.03
CA GLU A 634 -28.85 -36.57 -3.29
C GLU A 634 -28.65 -36.94 -1.80
N GLU A 635 -27.57 -37.65 -1.45
CA GLU A 635 -27.25 -37.97 -0.06
C GLU A 635 -26.88 -36.70 0.70
N ALA A 636 -26.16 -35.77 0.06
CA ALA A 636 -25.85 -34.45 0.62
C ALA A 636 -27.10 -33.60 0.83
N LEU A 637 -28.04 -33.56 -0.14
CA LEU A 637 -29.33 -32.90 0.07
C LEU A 637 -30.06 -33.50 1.27
N LYS A 638 -30.08 -34.83 1.39
CA LYS A 638 -30.74 -35.48 2.53
C LYS A 638 -30.07 -35.15 3.88
N MET A 639 -28.74 -35.03 3.90
CA MET A 639 -28.02 -34.56 5.08
C MET A 639 -28.39 -33.12 5.45
N ALA A 640 -28.56 -32.25 4.44
CA ALA A 640 -28.94 -30.85 4.63
C ALA A 640 -30.36 -30.71 5.19
N GLU A 641 -31.34 -31.46 4.65
CA GLU A 641 -32.70 -31.54 5.19
C GLU A 641 -32.73 -31.98 6.67
N ASP A 642 -32.04 -33.07 7.00
CA ASP A 642 -32.02 -33.63 8.35
C ASP A 642 -31.35 -32.66 9.34
N LEU A 643 -30.30 -31.94 8.91
CA LEU A 643 -29.63 -30.91 9.71
C LEU A 643 -30.47 -29.64 9.87
N GLY A 644 -31.15 -29.19 8.82
CA GLY A 644 -32.09 -28.05 8.87
C GLY A 644 -33.28 -28.35 9.78
N THR A 645 -33.79 -29.59 9.75
CA THR A 645 -34.81 -30.10 10.67
C THR A 645 -34.31 -30.10 12.11
N TRP A 646 -33.06 -30.50 12.36
CA TRP A 646 -32.44 -30.43 13.68
C TRP A 646 -32.37 -28.98 14.20
N VAL A 647 -31.94 -28.03 13.36
CA VAL A 647 -31.88 -26.59 13.70
C VAL A 647 -33.28 -26.06 14.06
N TYR A 648 -34.28 -26.32 13.21
CA TYR A 648 -35.66 -25.90 13.45
C TYR A 648 -36.20 -26.41 14.79
N LYS A 649 -36.07 -27.72 15.05
CA LYS A 649 -36.51 -28.34 16.30
C LYS A 649 -35.79 -27.75 17.51
N ARG A 650 -34.47 -27.53 17.43
CA ARG A 650 -33.66 -26.98 18.52
C ARG A 650 -34.06 -25.53 18.84
N LEU A 651 -34.10 -24.65 17.84
CA LEU A 651 -34.42 -23.23 18.01
C LEU A 651 -35.90 -22.96 18.33
N SER A 652 -36.79 -23.90 18.01
CA SER A 652 -38.20 -23.86 18.46
C SER A 652 -38.37 -23.97 19.97
N ALA A 653 -37.36 -24.48 20.70
CA ALA A 653 -37.37 -24.52 22.16
C ALA A 653 -36.92 -23.20 22.81
N CYS A 654 -36.35 -22.28 22.03
CA CYS A 654 -35.95 -20.94 22.47
C CYS A 654 -37.09 -19.93 22.25
N THR A 655 -37.19 -18.92 23.12
CA THR A 655 -38.12 -17.80 22.86
C THR A 655 -37.55 -16.84 21.80
N PRO A 656 -38.38 -16.03 21.11
CA PRO A 656 -37.89 -15.00 20.18
C PRO A 656 -36.87 -14.05 20.82
N GLU A 657 -37.09 -13.65 22.07
CA GLU A 657 -36.21 -12.76 22.83
C GLU A 657 -34.86 -13.43 23.13
N GLN A 658 -34.87 -14.72 23.48
CA GLN A 658 -33.64 -15.50 23.70
C GLN A 658 -32.81 -15.59 22.42
N ARG A 659 -33.45 -15.84 21.27
CA ARG A 659 -32.76 -15.88 19.96
C ARG A 659 -32.18 -14.52 19.58
N SER A 660 -32.96 -13.44 19.67
CA SER A 660 -32.47 -12.08 19.43
C SER A 660 -31.28 -11.71 20.33
N GLN A 661 -31.31 -12.10 21.61
CA GLN A 661 -30.17 -11.94 22.51
C GLN A 661 -28.95 -12.77 22.08
N MET A 662 -29.12 -14.02 21.64
CA MET A 662 -28.01 -14.86 21.12
C MET A 662 -27.34 -14.20 19.90
N TRP A 663 -28.11 -13.70 18.94
CA TRP A 663 -27.61 -13.14 17.68
C TRP A 663 -26.90 -11.77 17.83
N SER A 664 -27.22 -11.04 18.90
CA SER A 664 -26.53 -9.82 19.29
C SER A 664 -25.16 -10.06 19.98
N MET A 665 -24.78 -11.31 20.28
CA MET A 665 -23.50 -11.61 20.94
C MET A 665 -22.31 -11.55 19.99
N TYR A 666 -21.23 -10.89 20.42
CA TYR A 666 -19.95 -10.84 19.70
C TYR A 666 -19.34 -12.25 19.58
N ILE A 667 -19.13 -12.71 18.34
CA ILE A 667 -18.51 -13.98 17.92
C ILE A 667 -19.18 -15.27 18.43
N ALA A 668 -19.52 -15.41 19.71
CA ALA A 668 -20.31 -16.55 20.20
C ALA A 668 -21.70 -16.63 19.55
N GLY A 669 -22.31 -15.47 19.25
CA GLY A 669 -23.57 -15.35 18.53
C GLY A 669 -23.46 -15.42 17.01
N GLU A 670 -22.26 -15.59 16.46
CA GLU A 670 -22.06 -15.65 15.02
C GLU A 670 -22.64 -16.95 14.42
N TYR A 671 -23.57 -16.77 13.48
CA TYR A 671 -24.21 -17.85 12.74
C TYR A 671 -23.84 -17.87 11.24
N GLY A 672 -23.04 -16.91 10.76
CA GLY A 672 -22.78 -16.73 9.33
C GLY A 672 -24.09 -16.59 8.53
N GLY A 673 -24.25 -17.37 7.48
CA GLY A 673 -25.45 -17.45 6.63
C GLY A 673 -26.31 -18.67 6.94
N MET A 674 -26.62 -18.93 8.22
CA MET A 674 -27.63 -19.95 8.56
C MET A 674 -29.00 -19.63 7.95
N ASN A 675 -29.41 -18.37 7.94
CA ASN A 675 -30.63 -17.94 7.24
C ASN A 675 -30.50 -18.11 5.71
N GLU A 676 -29.36 -17.79 5.10
CA GLU A 676 -29.09 -18.07 3.67
C GLU A 676 -29.32 -19.57 3.37
N SER A 677 -28.66 -20.45 4.11
CA SER A 677 -28.70 -21.89 3.83
C SER A 677 -30.09 -22.50 4.07
N LEU A 678 -30.83 -22.01 5.05
CA LEU A 678 -32.20 -22.47 5.33
C LEU A 678 -33.21 -21.90 4.33
N ALA A 679 -33.05 -20.66 3.87
CA ALA A 679 -33.86 -20.09 2.80
C ALA A 679 -33.57 -20.82 1.46
N ARG A 680 -32.31 -21.12 1.14
CA ARG A 680 -31.94 -21.96 -0.03
C ARG A 680 -32.49 -23.38 0.06
N LEU A 681 -32.60 -23.98 1.25
CA LEU A 681 -33.30 -25.27 1.42
C LEU A 681 -34.79 -25.15 1.13
N TYR A 682 -35.45 -24.06 1.52
CA TYR A 682 -36.84 -23.80 1.11
C TYR A 682 -36.95 -23.62 -0.42
N GLU A 683 -36.04 -22.88 -1.06
CA GLU A 683 -35.99 -22.72 -2.52
C GLU A 683 -35.86 -24.07 -3.26
N ILE A 684 -35.18 -25.06 -2.67
CA ILE A 684 -34.99 -26.41 -3.24
C ILE A 684 -36.16 -27.37 -2.94
N THR A 685 -36.74 -27.30 -1.75
CA THR A 685 -37.67 -28.34 -1.23
C THR A 685 -39.14 -27.90 -1.16
N GLU A 686 -39.41 -26.59 -1.21
CA GLU A 686 -40.70 -25.96 -0.90
C GLU A 686 -41.24 -26.25 0.52
N ASP A 687 -40.44 -26.84 1.45
CA ASP A 687 -40.87 -27.05 2.83
C ASP A 687 -40.72 -25.77 3.67
N GLU A 688 -41.87 -25.13 3.89
CA GLU A 688 -42.14 -24.02 4.81
C GLU A 688 -41.49 -24.13 6.22
N MET A 689 -41.07 -25.31 6.66
CA MET A 689 -40.26 -25.47 7.88
C MET A 689 -38.92 -24.74 7.76
N TYR A 690 -38.23 -24.82 6.62
CA TYR A 690 -36.91 -24.22 6.45
C TYR A 690 -36.97 -22.69 6.37
N LEU A 691 -37.99 -22.12 5.73
CA LEU A 691 -38.23 -20.67 5.76
C LEU A 691 -38.50 -20.17 7.20
N LYS A 692 -39.35 -20.88 7.96
CA LYS A 692 -39.57 -20.58 9.39
C LYS A 692 -38.30 -20.71 10.22
N ALA A 693 -37.41 -21.66 9.88
CA ALA A 693 -36.12 -21.82 10.53
C ALA A 693 -35.15 -20.69 10.17
N ALA A 694 -35.13 -20.22 8.92
CA ALA A 694 -34.34 -19.06 8.49
C ALA A 694 -34.72 -17.82 9.31
N ASN A 695 -36.03 -17.53 9.41
CA ASN A 695 -36.53 -16.39 10.18
C ASN A 695 -36.30 -16.52 11.71
N MET A 696 -35.80 -17.65 12.23
CA MET A 696 -35.36 -17.74 13.64
C MET A 696 -34.00 -17.07 13.88
N PHE A 697 -33.23 -16.78 12.82
CA PHE A 697 -31.93 -16.10 12.85
C PHE A 697 -32.03 -14.57 12.72
N ASP A 698 -33.24 -14.02 12.59
CA ASP A 698 -33.53 -12.60 12.42
C ASP A 698 -32.82 -11.74 13.49
N ASN A 699 -31.79 -10.98 13.09
CA ASN A 699 -31.01 -10.13 14.00
C ASN A 699 -31.72 -8.78 14.15
N THR A 700 -32.81 -8.78 14.93
CA THR A 700 -33.82 -7.71 14.95
C THR A 700 -33.25 -6.30 15.09
N ASP A 701 -32.29 -6.09 15.99
CA ASP A 701 -31.75 -4.76 16.28
C ASP A 701 -30.86 -4.24 15.15
N PHE A 702 -30.21 -5.15 14.41
CA PHE A 702 -29.44 -4.82 13.22
C PHE A 702 -30.36 -4.58 12.02
N PHE A 703 -31.26 -5.52 11.76
CA PHE A 703 -32.14 -5.57 10.59
C PHE A 703 -33.20 -4.45 10.59
N ASN A 704 -33.79 -4.09 11.74
CA ASN A 704 -34.83 -3.06 11.79
C ASN A 704 -34.31 -1.66 11.40
N GLY A 705 -33.03 -1.35 11.69
CA GLY A 705 -32.41 -0.12 11.21
C GLY A 705 -32.22 -0.13 9.70
N LEU A 706 -31.56 -1.17 9.18
CA LEU A 706 -31.28 -1.32 7.74
C LEU A 706 -32.56 -1.33 6.90
N ALA A 707 -33.64 -1.97 7.36
CA ALA A 707 -34.94 -1.98 6.68
C ALA A 707 -35.52 -0.56 6.45
N ASN A 708 -35.19 0.39 7.32
CA ASN A 708 -35.61 1.81 7.25
C ASN A 708 -34.47 2.74 6.79
N ASN A 709 -33.44 2.18 6.16
CA ASN A 709 -32.24 2.88 5.66
C ASN A 709 -31.47 3.66 6.75
N VAL A 710 -31.50 3.16 8.00
CA VAL A 710 -30.69 3.65 9.11
C VAL A 710 -29.40 2.83 9.22
N ASP A 711 -28.27 3.53 9.37
CA ASP A 711 -26.94 2.90 9.45
C ASP A 711 -26.72 2.29 10.83
N THR A 712 -26.87 0.96 10.90
CA THR A 712 -26.58 0.15 12.08
C THR A 712 -25.29 -0.67 11.91
N ILE A 713 -24.43 -0.31 10.95
CA ILE A 713 -23.25 -1.08 10.52
C ILE A 713 -22.02 -0.76 11.38
N GLN A 714 -21.83 0.52 11.74
CA GLN A 714 -20.67 1.03 12.47
C GLN A 714 -20.29 0.16 13.69
N GLY A 715 -19.01 -0.17 13.82
CA GLY A 715 -18.46 -0.92 14.95
C GLY A 715 -18.72 -2.43 14.93
N ARG A 716 -19.53 -2.97 14.01
CA ARG A 716 -19.82 -4.42 13.93
C ARG A 716 -18.67 -5.21 13.30
N HIS A 717 -18.51 -6.48 13.70
CA HIS A 717 -17.60 -7.42 13.05
C HIS A 717 -18.12 -7.74 11.64
N ALA A 718 -17.33 -7.43 10.61
CA ALA A 718 -17.80 -7.36 9.23
C ALA A 718 -18.27 -8.73 8.73
N ASN A 719 -17.41 -9.74 8.80
CA ASN A 719 -17.71 -11.08 8.32
C ASN A 719 -18.72 -11.85 9.19
N GLN A 720 -18.96 -11.42 10.45
CA GLN A 720 -20.08 -11.96 11.26
C GLN A 720 -21.43 -11.53 10.68
N HIS A 721 -21.51 -10.34 10.07
CA HIS A 721 -22.77 -9.68 9.73
C HIS A 721 -23.10 -9.71 8.22
N ILE A 722 -22.11 -9.60 7.31
CA ILE A 722 -22.38 -9.64 5.86
C ILE A 722 -23.13 -10.92 5.43
N PRO A 723 -22.80 -12.14 5.91
CA PRO A 723 -23.55 -13.36 5.57
C PRO A 723 -25.01 -13.35 6.06
N GLN A 724 -25.33 -12.63 7.13
CA GLN A 724 -26.71 -12.46 7.62
C GLN A 724 -27.54 -11.68 6.60
N ILE A 725 -26.91 -10.72 5.93
CA ILE A 725 -27.49 -9.88 4.88
C ILE A 725 -27.65 -10.64 3.55
N ILE A 726 -26.73 -11.55 3.21
CA ILE A 726 -26.93 -12.52 2.10
C ILE A 726 -28.16 -13.38 2.40
N GLY A 727 -28.30 -13.85 3.64
CA GLY A 727 -29.49 -14.60 4.03
C GLY A 727 -30.78 -13.80 3.93
N ALA A 728 -30.76 -12.49 4.22
CA ALA A 728 -31.92 -11.62 4.01
C ALA A 728 -32.37 -11.59 2.53
N ILE A 729 -31.46 -11.45 1.54
CA ILE A 729 -31.89 -11.43 0.13
C ILE A 729 -32.48 -12.77 -0.34
N HIS A 730 -32.06 -13.90 0.25
CA HIS A 730 -32.73 -15.20 0.05
C HIS A 730 -34.06 -15.33 0.82
N GLU A 731 -34.16 -14.80 2.05
CA GLU A 731 -35.44 -14.72 2.78
C GLU A 731 -36.46 -13.85 2.00
N TYR A 732 -36.00 -12.82 1.27
CA TYR A 732 -36.83 -12.09 0.32
C TYR A 732 -37.27 -12.95 -0.88
N ALA A 733 -36.34 -13.68 -1.50
CA ALA A 733 -36.65 -14.59 -2.61
C ALA A 733 -37.70 -15.66 -2.22
N ALA A 734 -37.61 -16.17 -0.98
CA ALA A 734 -38.50 -17.18 -0.43
C ALA A 734 -39.88 -16.63 0.01
N SER A 735 -39.94 -15.45 0.63
CA SER A 735 -41.15 -14.93 1.28
C SER A 735 -41.87 -13.80 0.53
N GLY A 736 -41.16 -13.06 -0.33
CA GLY A 736 -41.65 -11.82 -0.92
C GLY A 736 -41.76 -10.62 0.03
N ASP A 737 -41.29 -10.72 1.30
CA ASP A 737 -41.35 -9.60 2.26
C ASP A 737 -40.30 -8.52 1.98
N ALA A 738 -40.80 -7.36 1.56
CA ALA A 738 -40.10 -6.09 1.33
C ALA A 738 -38.98 -5.77 2.33
N LYS A 739 -39.21 -6.06 3.62
CA LYS A 739 -38.27 -5.81 4.72
C LYS A 739 -36.88 -6.36 4.39
N TYR A 740 -36.82 -7.60 3.91
CA TYR A 740 -35.57 -8.31 3.66
C TYR A 740 -34.81 -7.78 2.44
N TYR A 741 -35.51 -7.38 1.37
CA TYR A 741 -34.88 -6.70 0.24
C TYR A 741 -34.25 -5.36 0.67
N ASN A 742 -34.99 -4.57 1.45
CA ASN A 742 -34.51 -3.27 1.94
C ASN A 742 -33.29 -3.42 2.86
N ILE A 743 -33.27 -4.44 3.74
CA ILE A 743 -32.09 -4.77 4.56
C ILE A 743 -30.86 -5.01 3.67
N ALA A 744 -31.00 -5.86 2.65
CA ALA A 744 -29.92 -6.21 1.74
C ALA A 744 -29.42 -5.02 0.92
N GLN A 745 -30.33 -4.30 0.27
CA GLN A 745 -29.98 -3.19 -0.61
C GLN A 745 -29.37 -2.02 0.16
N ASN A 746 -29.97 -1.61 1.29
CA ASN A 746 -29.49 -0.48 2.08
C ASN A 746 -28.13 -0.80 2.73
N PHE A 747 -27.93 -2.04 3.22
CA PHE A 747 -26.62 -2.47 3.71
C PHE A 747 -25.55 -2.38 2.62
N TRP A 748 -25.82 -2.87 1.41
CA TRP A 748 -24.87 -2.84 0.31
C TRP A 748 -24.51 -1.40 -0.08
N GLU A 749 -25.51 -0.55 -0.32
CA GLU A 749 -25.33 0.87 -0.69
C GLU A 749 -24.51 1.63 0.37
N MET A 750 -24.81 1.47 1.66
CA MET A 750 -24.03 2.07 2.75
C MET A 750 -22.61 1.50 2.83
N THR A 751 -22.45 0.18 2.68
CA THR A 751 -21.14 -0.48 2.77
C THR A 751 -20.18 0.04 1.72
N ILE A 752 -20.60 0.09 0.45
CA ILE A 752 -19.73 0.52 -0.65
C ILE A 752 -19.46 2.03 -0.65
N SER A 753 -20.36 2.85 -0.11
CA SER A 753 -20.23 4.31 -0.11
C SER A 753 -19.53 4.88 1.12
N ARG A 754 -19.72 4.26 2.30
CA ARG A 754 -19.29 4.80 3.59
C ARG A 754 -18.11 4.06 4.22
N TYR A 755 -17.90 2.78 3.89
CA TYR A 755 -16.96 1.90 4.60
C TYR A 755 -15.91 1.23 3.71
N ALA A 756 -16.14 1.13 2.39
CA ALA A 756 -15.21 0.47 1.48
C ALA A 756 -13.94 1.30 1.22
N TYR A 757 -12.82 0.58 1.10
CA TYR A 757 -11.53 1.07 0.61
C TYR A 757 -11.45 0.94 -0.92
N SER A 758 -10.39 1.47 -1.53
CA SER A 758 -10.21 1.56 -2.99
C SER A 758 -10.07 0.21 -3.67
N ILE A 759 -9.59 -0.80 -2.94
CA ILE A 759 -9.57 -2.20 -3.36
C ILE A 759 -10.97 -2.88 -3.33
N GLY A 760 -12.02 -2.18 -2.88
CA GLY A 760 -13.39 -2.69 -2.69
C GLY A 760 -13.65 -3.37 -1.33
N GLY A 761 -12.58 -3.76 -0.64
CA GLY A 761 -12.59 -4.35 0.70
C GLY A 761 -13.08 -3.42 1.81
N VAL A 762 -13.46 -4.02 2.94
CA VAL A 762 -14.05 -3.33 4.10
C VAL A 762 -13.41 -3.79 5.41
N GLY A 763 -13.46 -2.90 6.40
CA GLY A 763 -13.14 -3.19 7.79
C GLY A 763 -11.65 -3.15 8.15
N THR A 764 -11.37 -2.99 9.45
CA THR A 764 -10.02 -2.96 10.02
C THR A 764 -10.06 -3.54 11.42
N GLY A 765 -9.16 -4.49 11.72
CA GLY A 765 -9.32 -5.37 12.87
C GLY A 765 -10.67 -6.11 12.80
N GLU A 766 -11.00 -6.65 11.62
CA GLU A 766 -12.23 -7.42 11.31
C GLU A 766 -13.56 -6.63 11.46
N ARG A 767 -13.52 -5.34 11.79
CA ARG A 767 -14.71 -4.55 12.13
C ARG A 767 -14.90 -3.37 11.20
N PHE A 768 -16.15 -3.06 10.88
CA PHE A 768 -16.52 -1.77 10.34
C PHE A 768 -16.13 -0.69 11.35
N LYS A 769 -15.34 0.29 10.90
CA LYS A 769 -14.92 1.45 11.70
C LYS A 769 -15.89 2.61 11.47
N ASP A 770 -15.45 3.85 11.60
CA ASP A 770 -16.32 5.02 11.43
C ASP A 770 -16.61 5.31 9.93
N PRO A 771 -17.87 5.61 9.56
CA PRO A 771 -18.25 5.93 8.18
C PRO A 771 -17.58 7.21 7.68
N TYR A 772 -17.19 7.23 6.40
CA TYR A 772 -16.46 8.33 5.75
C TYR A 772 -15.15 8.75 6.45
N GLN A 773 -14.51 7.84 7.18
CA GLN A 773 -13.22 8.05 7.85
C GLN A 773 -12.15 7.04 7.37
N GLN A 774 -12.22 6.61 6.10
CA GLN A 774 -11.32 5.60 5.54
C GLN A 774 -9.84 5.96 5.74
N GLY A 775 -9.43 7.20 5.48
CA GLY A 775 -8.04 7.65 5.61
C GLY A 775 -7.48 7.44 7.01
N ASN A 776 -8.23 7.88 8.02
CA ASN A 776 -7.92 7.67 9.43
C ASN A 776 -7.99 6.18 9.82
N ASN A 777 -8.91 5.41 9.23
CA ASN A 777 -9.15 3.99 9.54
C ASN A 777 -8.19 3.01 8.84
N ILE A 778 -7.47 3.41 7.78
CA ILE A 778 -6.34 2.63 7.22
C ILE A 778 -5.39 2.21 8.34
N LEU A 779 -5.17 3.09 9.31
CA LEU A 779 -4.18 2.94 10.38
C LEU A 779 -4.63 2.05 11.55
N GLY A 780 -5.86 1.53 11.49
CA GLY A 780 -6.77 1.41 12.64
C GLY A 780 -6.36 0.58 13.85
N ASN A 781 -5.28 -0.21 13.78
CA ASN A 781 -4.68 -0.98 14.89
C ASN A 781 -3.13 -0.85 14.85
N GLU A 782 -2.59 0.36 15.07
CA GLU A 782 -1.13 0.66 15.16
C GLU A 782 -0.30 0.31 13.89
N GLY A 783 -0.93 0.17 12.73
CA GLY A 783 -0.23 -0.24 11.50
C GLY A 783 0.27 -1.69 11.55
N ARG A 784 -0.61 -2.63 11.89
CA ARG A 784 -0.32 -4.07 11.94
C ARG A 784 -0.68 -4.85 10.65
N GLY A 785 -1.21 -4.19 9.62
CA GLY A 785 -1.67 -4.88 8.42
C GLY A 785 -3.04 -5.55 8.54
N GLU A 786 -3.91 -5.06 9.42
CA GLU A 786 -5.17 -5.71 9.80
C GLU A 786 -6.41 -5.18 9.05
N ASN A 787 -6.24 -4.64 7.84
CA ASN A 787 -7.37 -4.19 7.00
C ASN A 787 -7.90 -5.31 6.09
N CYS A 788 -9.16 -5.16 5.68
CA CYS A 788 -9.76 -5.92 4.57
C CYS A 788 -9.59 -7.45 4.70
N GLU A 789 -10.31 -8.05 5.66
CA GLU A 789 -10.46 -9.50 5.76
C GLU A 789 -10.99 -10.07 4.44
N THR A 790 -10.35 -11.12 3.91
CA THR A 790 -10.69 -11.70 2.59
C THR A 790 -12.10 -12.29 2.55
N CYS A 791 -12.60 -12.85 3.66
CA CYS A 791 -13.99 -13.33 3.74
C CYS A 791 -15.03 -12.22 3.57
N ALA A 792 -14.76 -11.01 4.06
CA ALA A 792 -15.69 -9.89 3.95
C ALA A 792 -15.89 -9.51 2.47
N ALA A 793 -14.81 -9.52 1.68
CA ALA A 793 -14.88 -9.31 0.24
C ALA A 793 -15.61 -10.45 -0.50
N TYR A 794 -15.31 -11.72 -0.18
CA TYR A 794 -16.04 -12.87 -0.73
C TYR A 794 -17.56 -12.74 -0.49
N ASN A 795 -17.98 -12.39 0.73
CA ASN A 795 -19.39 -12.27 1.07
C ASN A 795 -20.04 -11.01 0.47
N MET A 796 -19.31 -9.90 0.36
CA MET A 796 -19.77 -8.72 -0.37
C MET A 796 -19.98 -9.01 -1.87
N LEU A 797 -19.12 -9.81 -2.50
CA LEU A 797 -19.28 -10.23 -3.89
C LEU A 797 -20.52 -11.13 -4.10
N LYS A 798 -20.80 -12.06 -3.16
CA LYS A 798 -22.06 -12.83 -3.16
C LYS A 798 -23.28 -11.89 -3.14
N LEU A 799 -23.36 -11.05 -2.10
CA LEU A 799 -24.47 -10.08 -1.92
C LEU A 799 -24.65 -9.17 -3.14
N THR A 800 -23.55 -8.73 -3.75
CA THR A 800 -23.55 -7.90 -4.97
C THR A 800 -24.22 -8.63 -6.14
N MET A 801 -23.91 -9.91 -6.35
CA MET A 801 -24.51 -10.71 -7.43
C MET A 801 -25.98 -11.02 -7.15
N ASP A 802 -26.34 -11.28 -5.89
CA ASP A 802 -27.72 -11.56 -5.50
C ASP A 802 -28.63 -10.34 -5.70
N LEU A 803 -28.18 -9.14 -5.29
CA LEU A 803 -28.90 -7.88 -5.55
C LEU A 803 -28.96 -7.53 -7.04
N TYR A 804 -27.86 -7.74 -7.78
CA TYR A 804 -27.81 -7.52 -9.23
C TYR A 804 -28.90 -8.31 -9.99
N ASN A 805 -29.24 -9.52 -9.54
CA ASN A 805 -30.32 -10.31 -10.14
C ASN A 805 -31.73 -9.66 -10.05
N TYR A 806 -31.92 -8.66 -9.19
CA TYR A 806 -33.15 -7.87 -9.09
C TYR A 806 -33.09 -6.60 -9.95
N ASN A 807 -31.91 -5.99 -10.12
CA ASN A 807 -31.70 -4.78 -10.92
C ASN A 807 -30.49 -4.89 -11.86
N PRO A 808 -30.55 -5.73 -12.91
CA PRO A 808 -29.39 -6.07 -13.74
C PRO A 808 -28.94 -4.95 -14.70
N ASP A 809 -29.76 -3.90 -14.87
CA ASP A 809 -29.43 -2.73 -15.67
C ASP A 809 -28.62 -1.66 -14.90
N ASP A 810 -28.47 -1.82 -13.59
CA ASP A 810 -27.56 -1.03 -12.77
C ASP A 810 -26.15 -1.65 -12.83
N ALA A 811 -25.24 -1.00 -13.56
CA ALA A 811 -23.88 -1.48 -13.71
C ALA A 811 -23.01 -1.25 -12.47
N SER A 812 -23.45 -0.44 -11.49
CA SER A 812 -22.64 -0.13 -10.30
C SER A 812 -22.34 -1.38 -9.45
N TYR A 813 -23.25 -2.36 -9.44
CA TYR A 813 -23.00 -3.68 -8.87
C TYR A 813 -21.78 -4.35 -9.51
N MET A 814 -21.69 -4.34 -10.84
CA MET A 814 -20.62 -5.00 -11.59
C MET A 814 -19.33 -4.18 -11.62
N ASP A 815 -19.40 -2.86 -11.47
CA ASP A 815 -18.23 -2.00 -11.20
C ASP A 815 -17.60 -2.30 -9.83
N TYR A 816 -18.42 -2.45 -8.79
CA TYR A 816 -17.95 -2.90 -7.47
C TYR A 816 -17.43 -4.34 -7.51
N TYR A 817 -18.10 -5.23 -8.26
CA TYR A 817 -17.69 -6.63 -8.42
C TYR A 817 -16.30 -6.71 -9.09
N GLU A 818 -16.12 -6.06 -10.23
CA GLU A 818 -14.84 -5.99 -10.96
C GLU A 818 -13.71 -5.45 -10.06
N ARG A 819 -13.94 -4.30 -9.41
CA ARG A 819 -12.97 -3.66 -8.52
C ARG A 819 -12.53 -4.60 -7.39
N THR A 820 -13.48 -5.22 -6.69
CA THR A 820 -13.19 -6.06 -5.51
C THR A 820 -12.58 -7.40 -5.90
N MET A 821 -13.07 -8.00 -6.99
CA MET A 821 -12.54 -9.26 -7.53
C MET A 821 -11.08 -9.10 -7.97
N ILE A 822 -10.75 -8.03 -8.71
CA ILE A 822 -9.37 -7.80 -9.20
C ILE A 822 -8.43 -7.39 -8.07
N ASN A 823 -8.82 -6.42 -7.24
CA ASN A 823 -7.88 -5.78 -6.32
C ASN A 823 -7.78 -6.46 -4.96
N GLN A 824 -8.76 -7.29 -4.58
CA GLN A 824 -8.69 -8.09 -3.36
C GLN A 824 -8.68 -9.59 -3.62
N ILE A 825 -9.66 -10.15 -4.33
CA ILE A 825 -9.76 -11.62 -4.48
C ILE A 825 -8.67 -12.20 -5.40
N ALA A 826 -8.24 -11.50 -6.45
CA ALA A 826 -7.07 -11.94 -7.23
C ALA A 826 -5.73 -11.65 -6.52
N ALA A 827 -5.72 -10.69 -5.59
CA ALA A 827 -4.55 -10.28 -4.80
C ALA A 827 -4.33 -11.11 -3.51
N SER A 828 -5.35 -11.85 -3.05
CA SER A 828 -5.36 -12.60 -1.80
C SER A 828 -4.68 -13.96 -1.87
N GLN A 829 -3.90 -14.24 -2.93
CA GLN A 829 -3.18 -15.49 -3.11
C GLN A 829 -1.71 -15.24 -3.50
N SER A 830 -0.81 -16.06 -2.96
CA SER A 830 0.61 -16.08 -3.31
C SER A 830 0.81 -16.51 -4.75
N HIS A 831 1.73 -15.86 -5.47
CA HIS A 831 2.19 -16.37 -6.77
C HIS A 831 3.13 -17.57 -6.61
N ASP A 832 3.89 -17.62 -5.51
CA ASP A 832 4.83 -18.69 -5.19
C ASP A 832 4.11 -19.91 -4.61
N THR A 833 4.52 -21.11 -5.04
CA THR A 833 4.14 -22.39 -4.44
C THR A 833 5.34 -23.07 -3.81
N THR A 834 5.18 -23.68 -2.64
CA THR A 834 6.22 -24.41 -1.90
C THR A 834 5.72 -25.78 -1.45
N GLU A 835 6.60 -26.65 -0.93
CA GLU A 835 6.26 -27.98 -0.39
C GLU A 835 5.16 -27.95 0.71
N HIS A 836 4.92 -26.79 1.33
CA HIS A 836 3.96 -26.62 2.43
C HIS A 836 2.95 -25.49 2.18
N MET A 837 2.92 -24.92 0.97
CA MET A 837 2.03 -23.84 0.58
C MET A 837 1.76 -23.92 -0.93
N HIS A 838 0.70 -24.63 -1.30
CA HIS A 838 0.22 -24.77 -2.68
C HIS A 838 -0.92 -23.79 -2.98
N ASN A 839 -1.80 -23.51 -2.01
CA ASN A 839 -2.82 -22.47 -2.15
C ASN A 839 -2.28 -21.09 -1.75
N GLY A 840 -1.74 -20.95 -0.53
CA GLY A 840 -1.11 -19.71 -0.05
C GLY A 840 -2.04 -18.50 -0.07
N VAL A 841 -3.08 -18.47 0.76
CA VAL A 841 -4.08 -17.38 0.79
C VAL A 841 -3.90 -16.44 1.97
N THR A 842 -4.26 -15.16 1.82
CA THR A 842 -4.18 -14.15 2.87
C THR A 842 -5.39 -14.16 3.78
N TYR A 843 -5.20 -13.88 5.08
CA TYR A 843 -6.32 -13.49 5.95
C TYR A 843 -6.74 -12.04 5.68
N MET A 844 -5.86 -11.11 6.07
CA MET A 844 -5.97 -9.68 5.81
C MET A 844 -5.25 -9.35 4.51
N LEU A 845 -5.86 -8.48 3.70
CA LEU A 845 -5.16 -7.85 2.59
C LEU A 845 -4.82 -6.39 2.98
N PRO A 846 -3.64 -6.15 3.58
CA PRO A 846 -3.32 -4.84 4.13
C PRO A 846 -3.30 -3.75 3.06
N VAL A 847 -3.82 -2.58 3.43
CA VAL A 847 -3.81 -1.36 2.59
C VAL A 847 -2.98 -0.22 3.22
N ASP A 848 -2.46 -0.45 4.43
CA ASP A 848 -1.70 0.53 5.20
C ASP A 848 -0.24 0.71 4.71
N PRO A 849 0.34 1.92 4.89
CA PRO A 849 1.63 2.30 4.32
C PRO A 849 2.80 1.37 4.70
N GLY A 850 3.40 0.71 3.71
CA GLY A 850 4.63 -0.08 3.86
C GLY A 850 4.41 -1.52 4.34
N GLN A 851 3.19 -2.05 4.31
CA GLN A 851 2.93 -3.45 4.63
C GLN A 851 3.28 -4.43 3.52
N ARG A 852 3.38 -5.70 3.90
CA ARG A 852 3.45 -6.86 3.01
C ARG A 852 2.30 -7.81 3.36
N ARG A 853 1.97 -8.72 2.44
CA ARG A 853 1.04 -9.83 2.70
C ARG A 853 1.71 -10.94 3.49
N GLU A 854 0.90 -11.72 4.18
CA GLU A 854 1.28 -13.00 4.78
C GLU A 854 0.25 -14.05 4.35
N PHE A 855 0.70 -15.28 4.12
CA PHE A 855 -0.08 -16.33 3.46
C PHE A 855 -0.12 -17.61 4.31
N ASP A 856 -1.29 -18.25 4.39
CA ASP A 856 -1.49 -19.51 5.12
C ASP A 856 -0.77 -20.69 4.42
N SER A 857 -0.33 -21.67 5.23
CA SER A 857 0.23 -22.94 4.74
C SER A 857 -0.84 -24.02 4.62
N ASP A 858 -0.59 -25.08 3.83
CA ASP A 858 -1.63 -26.03 3.40
C ASP A 858 -2.38 -26.72 4.55
N TYR A 859 -1.70 -26.94 5.67
CA TYR A 859 -2.27 -27.52 6.88
C TYR A 859 -2.06 -26.63 8.13
N GLY A 860 -1.76 -25.35 7.94
CA GLY A 860 -1.57 -24.36 8.99
C GLY A 860 -2.65 -23.27 8.95
N GLY A 861 -2.89 -22.63 10.10
CA GLY A 861 -3.89 -21.57 10.22
C GLY A 861 -5.33 -22.09 10.27
N PHE A 862 -5.80 -22.71 9.17
CA PHE A 862 -7.21 -23.08 8.95
C PHE A 862 -8.18 -21.97 9.35
N THR A 863 -7.84 -20.75 8.94
CA THR A 863 -8.60 -19.55 9.25
C THR A 863 -9.94 -19.52 8.48
N CYS A 864 -10.85 -18.61 8.84
CA CYS A 864 -12.04 -18.35 8.01
C CYS A 864 -11.66 -18.01 6.55
N CYS A 865 -10.56 -17.26 6.36
CA CYS A 865 -10.04 -16.86 5.05
C CYS A 865 -9.35 -18.01 4.31
N ASN A 866 -8.78 -19.00 5.00
CA ASN A 866 -8.39 -20.27 4.38
C ASN A 866 -9.62 -20.97 3.77
N GLY A 867 -10.72 -21.02 4.53
CA GLY A 867 -12.02 -21.52 4.10
C GLY A 867 -12.54 -20.86 2.83
N THR A 868 -12.79 -19.54 2.87
CA THR A 868 -13.28 -18.80 1.69
C THR A 868 -12.26 -18.75 0.55
N GLY A 869 -10.96 -18.77 0.85
CA GLY A 869 -9.88 -18.87 -0.13
C GLY A 869 -9.94 -20.13 -0.99
N MET A 870 -10.40 -21.26 -0.45
CA MET A 870 -10.65 -22.47 -1.27
C MET A 870 -11.77 -22.28 -2.29
N GLU A 871 -12.80 -21.50 -1.95
CA GLU A 871 -13.94 -21.23 -2.83
C GLU A 871 -13.72 -20.08 -3.81
N ASN A 872 -12.96 -19.06 -3.41
CA ASN A 872 -12.74 -17.83 -4.20
C ASN A 872 -12.19 -18.13 -5.59
N HIS A 873 -11.12 -18.90 -5.66
CA HIS A 873 -10.28 -19.00 -6.84
C HIS A 873 -10.81 -20.02 -7.87
N VAL A 874 -11.79 -20.86 -7.51
CA VAL A 874 -12.36 -21.89 -8.40
C VAL A 874 -13.56 -21.41 -9.25
N LYS A 875 -13.94 -20.12 -9.16
CA LYS A 875 -15.17 -19.59 -9.78
C LYS A 875 -15.09 -18.15 -10.32
N TYR A 876 -13.90 -17.67 -10.70
CA TYR A 876 -13.70 -16.31 -11.23
C TYR A 876 -14.66 -15.90 -12.36
N GLN A 877 -15.11 -16.86 -13.16
CA GLN A 877 -16.00 -16.66 -14.31
C GLN A 877 -17.49 -16.50 -13.94
N ALA A 878 -17.89 -16.77 -12.69
CA ALA A 878 -19.29 -16.84 -12.26
C ALA A 878 -20.12 -15.58 -12.54
N ALA A 879 -19.50 -14.40 -12.47
CA ALA A 879 -20.16 -13.12 -12.72
C ALA A 879 -19.87 -12.55 -14.11
N ALA A 880 -19.21 -13.29 -15.02
CA ALA A 880 -18.86 -12.79 -16.35
C ALA A 880 -20.08 -12.50 -17.23
N TYR A 881 -21.15 -13.28 -17.07
CA TYR A 881 -22.39 -13.18 -17.83
C TYR A 881 -23.61 -13.34 -16.94
N ALA A 882 -24.73 -12.74 -17.36
CA ALA A 882 -26.05 -12.98 -16.77
C ALA A 882 -27.13 -12.94 -17.87
N GLN A 883 -28.31 -13.51 -17.60
CA GLN A 883 -29.41 -13.55 -18.54
C GLN A 883 -30.72 -13.02 -17.95
N SER A 884 -31.51 -12.36 -18.81
CA SER A 884 -32.87 -11.87 -18.51
C SER A 884 -33.76 -12.03 -19.75
N GLY A 885 -34.44 -13.17 -19.84
CA GLY A 885 -35.39 -13.51 -20.91
C GLY A 885 -34.80 -13.62 -22.33
N SER A 886 -34.55 -12.48 -22.95
CA SER A 886 -33.86 -12.36 -24.26
C SER A 886 -32.69 -11.37 -24.25
N ASN A 887 -32.26 -10.94 -23.06
CA ASN A 887 -31.05 -10.15 -22.85
C ASN A 887 -29.94 -11.06 -22.34
N LEU A 888 -28.76 -10.96 -22.94
CA LEU A 888 -27.49 -11.45 -22.41
C LEU A 888 -26.71 -10.23 -21.91
N TYR A 889 -26.35 -10.20 -20.64
CA TYR A 889 -25.44 -9.22 -20.07
C TYR A 889 -24.01 -9.75 -20.13
N VAL A 890 -23.08 -8.91 -20.58
CA VAL A 890 -21.63 -9.15 -20.57
C VAL A 890 -21.05 -8.19 -19.53
N ASN A 891 -20.69 -8.75 -18.38
CA ASN A 891 -20.40 -8.00 -17.16
C ASN A 891 -18.90 -7.86 -16.92
N LEU A 892 -18.14 -8.96 -17.04
CA LEU A 892 -16.69 -8.96 -16.83
C LEU A 892 -15.95 -9.22 -18.14
N TYR A 893 -14.91 -8.41 -18.39
CA TYR A 893 -14.11 -8.51 -19.61
C TYR A 893 -12.88 -9.40 -19.37
N MET A 894 -13.05 -10.70 -19.56
CA MET A 894 -12.05 -11.73 -19.26
C MET A 894 -12.19 -12.93 -20.22
N PRO A 895 -11.09 -13.66 -20.53
CA PRO A 895 -11.11 -14.69 -21.56
C PRO A 895 -11.99 -15.86 -21.10
N THR A 896 -13.10 -16.10 -21.79
CA THR A 896 -14.14 -17.05 -21.36
C THR A 896 -14.89 -17.61 -22.55
N THR A 897 -15.45 -18.81 -22.42
CA THR A 897 -16.48 -19.30 -23.34
C THR A 897 -17.75 -19.62 -22.56
N LEU A 898 -18.84 -18.91 -22.89
CA LEU A 898 -20.18 -19.19 -22.40
C LEU A 898 -20.92 -20.11 -23.38
N ASN A 899 -21.48 -21.21 -22.88
CA ASN A 899 -22.38 -22.11 -23.59
C ASN A 899 -23.83 -21.83 -23.17
N TRP A 900 -24.58 -21.08 -23.97
CA TRP A 900 -25.99 -20.78 -23.72
C TRP A 900 -26.89 -21.82 -24.41
N GLU A 901 -26.99 -23.00 -23.80
CA GLU A 901 -27.67 -24.16 -24.39
C GLU A 901 -29.13 -23.86 -24.79
N GLU A 902 -29.89 -23.15 -23.95
CA GLU A 902 -31.28 -22.78 -24.22
C GLU A 902 -31.51 -22.03 -25.54
N LYS A 903 -30.49 -21.32 -26.04
CA LYS A 903 -30.56 -20.57 -27.31
C LYS A 903 -29.80 -21.27 -28.45
N GLY A 904 -29.04 -22.34 -28.17
CA GLY A 904 -28.08 -22.91 -29.10
C GLY A 904 -27.00 -21.89 -29.51
N ILE A 905 -26.57 -21.05 -28.57
CA ILE A 905 -25.57 -20.01 -28.76
C ILE A 905 -24.36 -20.31 -27.89
N GLN A 906 -23.16 -20.08 -28.42
CA GLN A 906 -21.94 -19.98 -27.62
C GLN A 906 -21.31 -18.60 -27.85
N ILE A 907 -20.82 -17.98 -26.79
CA ILE A 907 -20.11 -16.69 -26.84
C ILE A 907 -18.68 -16.94 -26.37
N LYS A 908 -17.72 -16.85 -27.29
CA LYS A 908 -16.30 -16.85 -26.94
C LYS A 908 -15.82 -15.42 -26.78
N GLN A 909 -15.24 -15.12 -25.63
CA GLN A 909 -14.56 -13.86 -25.35
C GLN A 909 -13.04 -14.05 -25.42
N GLU A 910 -12.40 -13.32 -26.34
CA GLU A 910 -10.95 -13.23 -26.49
C GLU A 910 -10.46 -11.91 -25.86
N THR A 911 -9.79 -12.02 -24.72
CA THR A 911 -9.29 -10.88 -23.91
C THR A 911 -7.95 -11.27 -23.26
N LYS A 912 -6.92 -10.42 -23.34
CA LYS A 912 -5.63 -10.63 -22.65
C LYS A 912 -5.57 -9.75 -21.41
N PHE A 913 -5.89 -10.27 -20.23
CA PHE A 913 -5.96 -9.46 -19.00
C PHE A 913 -4.57 -9.07 -18.47
N PRO A 914 -4.35 -7.82 -18.00
CA PRO A 914 -5.25 -6.66 -18.06
C PRO A 914 -5.38 -6.12 -19.48
N SER A 915 -6.60 -5.71 -19.88
CA SER A 915 -6.91 -5.39 -21.28
C SER A 915 -7.79 -4.16 -21.43
N GLU A 916 -7.40 -3.31 -22.38
CA GLU A 916 -8.18 -2.20 -22.93
C GLU A 916 -9.02 -2.63 -24.16
N HIS A 917 -8.99 -3.93 -24.52
CA HIS A 917 -9.73 -4.50 -25.63
C HIS A 917 -10.38 -5.83 -25.24
N SER A 918 -11.58 -6.09 -25.76
CA SER A 918 -12.25 -7.40 -25.68
C SER A 918 -12.92 -7.70 -27.01
N ARG A 919 -12.83 -8.96 -27.45
CA ARG A 919 -13.53 -9.46 -28.64
C ARG A 919 -14.49 -10.57 -28.27
N LEU A 920 -15.78 -10.39 -28.59
CA LEU A 920 -16.81 -11.42 -28.46
C LEU A 920 -17.10 -12.03 -29.84
N ILE A 921 -17.01 -13.35 -29.95
CA ILE A 921 -17.32 -14.13 -31.15
C ILE A 921 -18.58 -14.95 -30.87
N VAL A 922 -19.61 -14.79 -31.70
CA VAL A 922 -20.86 -15.54 -31.57
C VAL A 922 -20.82 -16.79 -32.44
N ASN A 923 -20.96 -17.94 -31.80
CA ASN A 923 -21.14 -19.24 -32.43
C ASN A 923 -22.61 -19.66 -32.30
N GLY A 924 -23.19 -20.28 -33.35
CA GLY A 924 -24.63 -20.52 -33.43
C GLY A 924 -25.43 -19.34 -34.02
N SER A 925 -26.75 -19.34 -33.94
CA SER A 925 -27.59 -18.27 -34.52
C SER A 925 -28.92 -18.09 -33.78
N GLY A 926 -29.28 -16.85 -33.46
CA GLY A 926 -30.45 -16.55 -32.61
C GLY A 926 -30.73 -15.05 -32.49
N LYS A 927 -31.91 -14.68 -31.99
CA LYS A 927 -32.28 -13.28 -31.74
C LYS A 927 -32.28 -12.99 -30.25
N PHE A 928 -31.38 -12.11 -29.81
CA PHE A 928 -31.26 -11.64 -28.44
C PHE A 928 -30.60 -10.24 -28.40
N THR A 929 -30.78 -9.53 -27.30
CA THR A 929 -30.05 -8.29 -27.01
C THR A 929 -28.78 -8.62 -26.25
N MET A 930 -27.62 -8.22 -26.76
CA MET A 930 -26.38 -8.25 -25.98
C MET A 930 -26.22 -6.89 -25.28
N LYS A 931 -26.10 -6.88 -23.95
CA LYS A 931 -25.86 -5.67 -23.14
C LYS A 931 -24.43 -5.70 -22.64
N LEU A 932 -23.61 -4.78 -23.10
CA LEU A 932 -22.19 -4.67 -22.76
C LEU A 932 -22.03 -3.65 -21.63
N ARG A 933 -21.47 -4.03 -20.47
CA ARG A 933 -21.20 -3.06 -19.39
C ARG A 933 -20.22 -2.00 -19.89
N VAL A 934 -20.52 -0.73 -19.60
CA VAL A 934 -19.57 0.38 -19.70
C VAL A 934 -19.01 0.62 -18.31
N PRO A 935 -17.75 0.27 -18.01
CA PRO A 935 -17.20 0.40 -16.67
C PRO A 935 -17.10 1.85 -16.19
N TYR A 936 -17.17 2.08 -14.87
CA TYR A 936 -17.02 3.42 -14.28
C TYR A 936 -15.73 4.16 -14.74
N TRP A 937 -14.65 3.41 -14.99
CA TRP A 937 -13.32 3.93 -15.33
C TRP A 937 -13.12 4.23 -16.81
N ALA A 938 -14.05 3.86 -17.70
CA ALA A 938 -13.92 3.98 -19.17
C ALA A 938 -14.15 5.42 -19.69
N THR A 939 -13.60 6.41 -18.99
CA THR A 939 -13.84 7.85 -19.20
C THR A 939 -13.21 8.40 -20.48
N ALA A 940 -12.19 7.74 -21.03
CA ALA A 940 -11.63 8.05 -22.35
C ALA A 940 -12.47 7.54 -23.54
N GLY A 941 -13.54 6.79 -23.27
CA GLY A 941 -14.47 6.24 -24.25
C GLY A 941 -14.63 4.73 -24.13
N PHE A 942 -15.70 4.23 -24.76
CA PHE A 942 -16.05 2.83 -24.83
C PHE A 942 -16.62 2.57 -26.22
N LYS A 943 -15.73 2.24 -27.16
CA LYS A 943 -16.04 2.10 -28.57
C LYS A 943 -16.39 0.66 -28.89
N VAL A 944 -17.57 0.47 -29.45
CA VAL A 944 -18.11 -0.84 -29.79
C VAL A 944 -18.33 -0.90 -31.30
N THR A 945 -17.77 -1.91 -31.94
CA THR A 945 -18.09 -2.24 -33.33
C THR A 945 -18.65 -3.66 -33.44
N VAL A 946 -19.56 -3.89 -34.39
CA VAL A 946 -20.05 -5.24 -34.70
C VAL A 946 -19.83 -5.50 -36.18
N ASN A 947 -19.07 -6.55 -36.50
CA ASN A 947 -18.56 -6.85 -37.84
C ASN A 947 -17.88 -5.64 -38.50
N GLY A 948 -17.08 -4.89 -37.72
CA GLY A 948 -16.37 -3.67 -38.14
C GLY A 948 -17.24 -2.41 -38.30
N LYS A 949 -18.55 -2.47 -38.02
CA LYS A 949 -19.42 -1.29 -38.02
C LYS A 949 -19.56 -0.72 -36.60
N GLU A 950 -19.18 0.54 -36.40
CA GLU A 950 -19.37 1.26 -35.13
C GLU A 950 -20.86 1.32 -34.73
N ILE A 951 -21.11 1.03 -33.45
CA ILE A 951 -22.42 1.09 -32.78
C ILE A 951 -22.44 2.21 -31.73
N CYS A 952 -21.34 2.36 -30.98
CA CYS A 952 -21.16 3.39 -29.97
C CYS A 952 -19.68 3.76 -29.84
N LYS A 953 -19.38 4.92 -29.25
CA LYS A 953 -18.02 5.43 -29.04
C LYS A 953 -17.79 6.01 -27.63
N THR A 954 -18.74 6.80 -27.14
CA THR A 954 -18.68 7.47 -25.83
C THR A 954 -20.05 7.36 -25.14
N PRO A 955 -20.46 6.16 -24.70
CA PRO A 955 -21.64 6.00 -23.84
C PRO A 955 -21.35 6.53 -22.43
N GLU A 956 -22.40 6.65 -21.61
CA GLU A 956 -22.28 6.97 -20.19
C GLU A 956 -21.56 5.83 -19.45
N VAL A 957 -20.64 6.17 -18.54
CA VAL A 957 -19.95 5.20 -17.67
C VAL A 957 -20.90 4.65 -16.61
N SER A 958 -20.61 3.46 -16.07
CA SER A 958 -21.53 2.74 -15.17
C SER A 958 -22.92 2.51 -15.79
N SER A 959 -22.95 2.09 -17.07
CA SER A 959 -24.19 1.79 -17.81
C SER A 959 -24.06 0.54 -18.69
N TYR A 960 -25.03 0.27 -19.57
CA TYR A 960 -24.97 -0.81 -20.57
C TYR A 960 -25.24 -0.33 -22.00
N VAL A 961 -24.38 -0.69 -22.95
CA VAL A 961 -24.66 -0.56 -24.40
C VAL A 961 -25.48 -1.76 -24.87
N ALA A 962 -26.74 -1.53 -25.26
CA ALA A 962 -27.65 -2.58 -25.72
C ALA A 962 -27.64 -2.77 -27.25
N ILE A 963 -27.34 -4.00 -27.70
CA ILE A 963 -27.26 -4.39 -29.11
C ILE A 963 -28.32 -5.47 -29.41
N ASN A 964 -29.49 -5.03 -29.87
CA ASN A 964 -30.59 -5.93 -30.27
C ASN A 964 -30.47 -6.31 -31.74
N ARG A 965 -30.17 -7.59 -32.03
CA ARG A 965 -30.09 -8.11 -33.40
C ARG A 965 -30.43 -9.60 -33.50
N ALA A 966 -30.60 -10.07 -34.73
CA ALA A 966 -30.47 -11.48 -35.05
C ALA A 966 -28.98 -11.77 -35.28
N TRP A 967 -28.36 -12.45 -34.33
CA TRP A 967 -26.97 -12.88 -34.38
C TRP A 967 -26.82 -14.12 -35.25
N LYS A 968 -25.67 -14.21 -35.91
CA LYS A 968 -25.26 -15.30 -36.78
C LYS A 968 -23.90 -15.84 -36.37
N GLU A 969 -23.62 -17.05 -36.82
CA GLU A 969 -22.35 -17.71 -36.56
C GLU A 969 -21.21 -16.93 -37.22
N GLY A 970 -20.16 -16.63 -36.44
CA GLY A 970 -19.06 -15.77 -36.84
C GLY A 970 -19.35 -14.27 -36.80
N ASP A 971 -20.47 -13.82 -36.23
CA ASP A 971 -20.63 -12.40 -35.87
C ASP A 971 -19.60 -12.05 -34.77
N VAL A 972 -18.93 -10.91 -34.92
CA VAL A 972 -17.88 -10.43 -34.02
C VAL A 972 -18.27 -9.07 -33.44
N VAL A 973 -18.14 -8.92 -32.13
CA VAL A 973 -18.17 -7.64 -31.41
C VAL A 973 -16.76 -7.32 -30.95
N ASP A 974 -16.22 -6.18 -31.39
CA ASP A 974 -14.95 -5.65 -30.87
C ASP A 974 -15.24 -4.45 -29.96
N ILE A 975 -14.63 -4.45 -28.78
CA ILE A 975 -14.79 -3.45 -27.72
C ILE A 975 -13.42 -2.82 -27.43
N GLU A 976 -13.30 -1.51 -27.57
CA GLU A 976 -12.13 -0.71 -27.19
C GLU A 976 -12.51 0.18 -25.99
N MET A 977 -11.78 0.06 -24.88
CA MET A 977 -12.06 0.69 -23.59
C MET A 977 -10.74 1.13 -22.93
N PRO A 978 -10.18 2.29 -23.32
CA PRO A 978 -8.87 2.72 -22.83
C PRO A 978 -8.87 2.98 -21.33
N TYR A 979 -7.82 2.50 -20.65
CA TYR A 979 -7.61 2.70 -19.23
C TYR A 979 -7.11 4.12 -18.98
N THR A 980 -7.70 4.80 -18.00
CA THR A 980 -7.29 6.14 -17.57
C THR A 980 -6.66 6.11 -16.20
N LEU A 981 -5.64 6.96 -16.00
CA LEU A 981 -5.12 7.26 -14.68
C LEU A 981 -6.12 8.12 -13.91
N HIS A 982 -6.43 7.74 -12.68
CA HIS A 982 -7.25 8.55 -11.77
C HIS A 982 -6.84 8.33 -10.31
N LEU A 983 -7.33 9.19 -9.41
CA LEU A 983 -7.11 9.05 -7.97
C LEU A 983 -8.41 8.61 -7.31
N ASP A 984 -8.37 7.53 -6.52
CA ASP A 984 -9.48 7.16 -5.65
C ASP A 984 -9.25 7.71 -4.25
N LYS A 985 -9.80 8.91 -3.99
CA LYS A 985 -9.59 9.67 -2.75
C LYS A 985 -10.37 9.07 -1.57
N CYS A 986 -9.76 9.10 -0.38
CA CYS A 986 -10.46 8.94 0.89
C CYS A 986 -11.43 10.11 1.13
N PRO A 987 -12.58 9.91 1.78
CA PRO A 987 -13.51 11.00 2.11
C PRO A 987 -12.93 12.03 3.10
N ASP A 988 -11.97 11.60 3.92
CA ASP A 988 -11.29 12.33 4.98
C ASP A 988 -9.80 12.60 4.65
N LYS A 989 -9.23 13.62 5.31
CA LYS A 989 -7.81 13.98 5.20
C LYS A 989 -7.00 13.49 6.41
N VAL A 990 -5.80 12.97 6.16
CA VAL A 990 -4.85 12.52 7.20
C VAL A 990 -3.72 13.53 7.32
N ASP A 991 -3.53 14.10 8.52
CA ASP A 991 -2.60 15.22 8.77
C ASP A 991 -2.80 16.39 7.80
N LYS A 992 -4.06 16.76 7.55
CA LYS A 992 -4.51 17.76 6.55
C LYS A 992 -4.17 17.42 5.08
N SER A 993 -3.54 16.28 4.82
CA SER A 993 -3.17 15.83 3.48
C SER A 993 -4.30 14.99 2.88
N THR A 994 -4.60 15.21 1.60
CA THR A 994 -5.44 14.30 0.82
C THR A 994 -4.75 12.95 0.70
N VAL A 995 -5.48 11.88 1.02
CA VAL A 995 -5.02 10.49 0.89
C VAL A 995 -5.79 9.82 -0.23
N ALA A 996 -5.09 9.14 -1.13
CA ALA A 996 -5.68 8.50 -2.29
C ALA A 996 -4.92 7.25 -2.74
N SER A 997 -5.61 6.32 -3.38
CA SER A 997 -4.98 5.29 -4.22
C SER A 997 -4.78 5.83 -5.63
N LEU A 998 -3.64 5.53 -6.25
CA LEU A 998 -3.46 5.71 -7.70
C LEU A 998 -4.19 4.56 -8.41
N MET A 999 -4.96 4.87 -9.45
CA MET A 999 -5.73 3.91 -10.23
C MET A 999 -5.31 3.94 -11.69
N TYR A 1000 -5.33 2.79 -12.37
CA TYR A 1000 -5.21 2.69 -13.83
C TYR A 1000 -6.30 1.74 -14.36
N GLY A 1001 -7.34 2.31 -14.97
CA GLY A 1001 -8.57 1.55 -15.24
C GLY A 1001 -9.16 0.97 -13.94
N PRO A 1002 -9.51 -0.32 -13.86
CA PRO A 1002 -9.99 -0.94 -12.62
C PRO A 1002 -8.87 -1.26 -11.61
N LEU A 1003 -7.60 -1.06 -11.96
CA LEU A 1003 -6.46 -1.52 -11.17
C LEU A 1003 -6.06 -0.48 -10.11
N VAL A 1004 -6.02 -0.89 -8.84
CA VAL A 1004 -5.33 -0.17 -7.77
C VAL A 1004 -3.82 -0.36 -7.98
N MET A 1005 -3.11 0.75 -8.14
CA MET A 1005 -1.67 0.79 -8.38
C MET A 1005 -0.95 1.10 -7.07
N VAL A 1006 -0.23 0.13 -6.52
CA VAL A 1006 0.44 0.26 -5.22
C VAL A 1006 1.89 0.68 -5.38
N ALA A 1007 2.32 1.63 -4.55
CA ALA A 1007 3.69 2.12 -4.56
C ALA A 1007 4.60 1.08 -3.91
N LYS A 1008 5.63 0.60 -4.62
CA LYS A 1008 6.60 -0.35 -4.09
C LYS A 1008 7.50 0.33 -3.05
N ASP A 1009 7.61 -0.33 -1.90
CA ASP A 1009 8.47 0.08 -0.81
C ASP A 1009 9.75 -0.75 -0.81
N ASN A 1010 10.86 -0.10 -1.15
CA ASN A 1010 12.16 -0.75 -1.24
C ASN A 1010 12.87 -0.89 0.12
N ARG A 1011 12.22 -0.57 1.25
CA ARG A 1011 12.78 -0.73 2.60
C ARG A 1011 12.68 -2.17 3.07
N SER A 1012 13.80 -2.70 3.59
CA SER A 1012 13.87 -4.05 4.14
C SER A 1012 13.09 -4.22 5.45
N SER A 1013 13.01 -3.17 6.27
CA SER A 1013 12.24 -3.14 7.52
C SER A 1013 10.97 -2.29 7.39
N TYR A 1014 9.92 -2.69 8.11
CA TYR A 1014 8.75 -1.84 8.31
C TYR A 1014 9.16 -0.60 9.11
N LYS A 1015 8.72 0.58 8.67
CA LYS A 1015 8.64 1.76 9.54
C LYS A 1015 7.17 2.15 9.63
N PRO A 1016 6.53 2.06 10.83
CA PRO A 1016 5.16 2.49 11.02
C PRO A 1016 4.93 3.90 10.49
N MET A 1017 3.73 4.14 9.97
CA MET A 1017 3.25 5.49 9.61
C MET A 1017 4.04 6.26 8.54
N ASN A 1018 5.01 5.62 7.87
CA ASN A 1018 5.80 6.29 6.84
C ASN A 1018 5.05 6.32 5.50
N TRP A 1019 4.09 7.22 5.38
CA TRP A 1019 3.43 7.57 4.13
C TRP A 1019 4.44 8.00 3.06
N TYR A 1020 4.22 7.59 1.82
CA TYR A 1020 4.78 8.29 0.66
C TYR A 1020 3.88 9.45 0.27
N THR A 1021 4.50 10.55 -0.15
CA THR A 1021 3.80 11.76 -0.60
C THR A 1021 4.18 12.03 -2.06
N LEU A 1022 3.20 12.07 -2.95
CA LEU A 1022 3.42 12.32 -4.38
C LEU A 1022 3.15 13.78 -4.74
N ALA A 1023 4.12 14.43 -5.38
CA ALA A 1023 3.89 15.63 -6.17
C ALA A 1023 3.48 15.22 -7.59
N LEU A 1024 2.23 15.52 -7.95
CA LEU A 1024 1.59 15.14 -9.21
C LEU A 1024 1.35 16.37 -10.09
N SER A 1025 0.96 16.13 -11.35
CA SER A 1025 0.31 17.11 -12.24
C SER A 1025 -1.20 16.87 -12.27
N ASP A 1026 -1.97 17.88 -12.63
CA ASP A 1026 -3.43 17.80 -12.80
C ASP A 1026 -3.79 16.81 -13.93
N GLU A 1027 -2.96 16.80 -14.97
CA GLU A 1027 -2.94 15.75 -15.99
C GLU A 1027 -1.98 14.65 -15.52
N LEU A 1028 -2.48 13.69 -14.75
CA LEU A 1028 -1.69 12.66 -14.04
C LEU A 1028 -0.62 11.96 -14.91
N SER A 1029 -0.90 11.78 -16.21
CA SER A 1029 0.04 11.18 -17.19
C SER A 1029 1.35 11.95 -17.39
N GLU A 1030 1.42 13.20 -16.93
CA GLU A 1030 2.63 14.03 -16.97
C GLU A 1030 3.58 13.79 -15.78
N SER A 1031 3.04 13.32 -14.66
CA SER A 1031 3.78 12.96 -13.44
C SER A 1031 3.95 11.44 -13.25
N VAL A 1032 3.01 10.64 -13.76
CA VAL A 1032 2.96 9.19 -13.64
C VAL A 1032 3.25 8.58 -15.02
N GLN A 1033 4.46 8.05 -15.20
CA GLN A 1033 4.92 7.55 -16.49
C GLN A 1033 4.87 6.02 -16.54
N MET A 1034 4.25 5.46 -17.57
CA MET A 1034 4.31 4.02 -17.84
C MET A 1034 5.73 3.65 -18.30
N VAL A 1035 6.31 2.61 -17.69
CA VAL A 1035 7.63 2.09 -18.07
C VAL A 1035 7.47 1.24 -19.32
N THR A 1036 7.98 1.76 -20.44
CA THR A 1036 7.91 1.11 -21.76
C THR A 1036 9.20 0.36 -22.09
N GLY A 1037 9.12 -0.71 -22.87
CA GLY A 1037 10.28 -1.48 -23.34
C GLY A 1037 10.57 -2.77 -22.56
N THR A 1038 9.81 -3.06 -21.50
CA THR A 1038 9.50 -4.43 -21.08
C THR A 1038 8.43 -4.99 -22.03
N ASP A 1039 8.42 -6.32 -22.28
CA ASP A 1039 7.49 -6.96 -23.24
C ASP A 1039 6.03 -6.53 -23.05
N GLU A 1040 5.28 -6.38 -24.15
CA GLU A 1040 3.81 -6.15 -24.22
C GLU A 1040 2.97 -7.31 -23.60
N GLU A 1041 3.62 -8.19 -22.83
CA GLU A 1041 3.04 -9.33 -22.12
C GLU A 1041 3.15 -9.19 -20.59
N LYS A 1042 3.80 -8.12 -20.09
CA LYS A 1042 4.01 -7.87 -18.66
C LYS A 1042 2.93 -6.97 -18.08
N VAL A 1043 2.72 -7.10 -16.76
CA VAL A 1043 1.77 -6.27 -16.01
C VAL A 1043 2.14 -4.78 -16.10
N PRO A 1044 1.16 -3.85 -16.08
CA PRO A 1044 1.42 -2.42 -16.15
C PRO A 1044 2.33 -1.94 -15.02
N HIS A 1045 3.49 -1.37 -15.35
CA HIS A 1045 4.44 -0.80 -14.40
C HIS A 1045 4.58 0.69 -14.66
N PHE A 1046 4.44 1.50 -13.62
CA PHE A 1046 4.57 2.95 -13.70
C PHE A 1046 5.64 3.46 -12.75
N ILE A 1047 6.18 4.65 -13.03
CA ILE A 1047 7.05 5.40 -12.12
C ILE A 1047 6.44 6.80 -11.91
N SER A 1048 6.34 7.21 -10.65
CA SER A 1048 6.00 8.58 -10.24
C SER A 1048 6.93 8.99 -9.09
N ASN A 1049 7.48 10.20 -9.12
CA ASN A 1049 8.36 10.73 -8.06
C ASN A 1049 9.60 9.84 -7.77
N GLY A 1050 10.04 9.03 -8.74
CA GLY A 1050 11.12 8.04 -8.56
C GLY A 1050 10.71 6.76 -7.82
N ILE A 1051 9.41 6.53 -7.63
CA ILE A 1051 8.83 5.36 -6.95
C ILE A 1051 8.12 4.50 -7.99
N ASP A 1052 8.35 3.19 -7.96
CA ASP A 1052 7.67 2.22 -8.82
C ASP A 1052 6.25 1.90 -8.34
N PHE A 1053 5.31 1.74 -9.27
CA PHE A 1053 3.92 1.37 -9.04
C PHE A 1053 3.53 0.14 -9.85
N TYR A 1054 2.90 -0.83 -9.20
CA TYR A 1054 2.45 -2.10 -9.79
C TYR A 1054 0.99 -2.37 -9.40
N PRO A 1055 0.23 -3.19 -10.16
CA PRO A 1055 -1.14 -3.52 -9.81
C PRO A 1055 -1.20 -4.29 -8.49
N MET A 1056 -2.24 -4.07 -7.69
CA MET A 1056 -2.39 -4.69 -6.37
C MET A 1056 -2.22 -6.22 -6.43
N TYR A 1057 -2.78 -6.91 -7.43
CA TYR A 1057 -2.63 -8.36 -7.53
C TYR A 1057 -1.16 -8.82 -7.66
N ASP A 1058 -0.27 -8.03 -8.30
CA ASP A 1058 1.14 -8.39 -8.51
C ASP A 1058 2.05 -8.09 -7.31
N ALA A 1059 1.59 -7.30 -6.34
CA ALA A 1059 2.36 -6.90 -5.16
C ALA A 1059 2.38 -7.97 -4.03
N TYR A 1060 2.82 -9.19 -4.35
CA TYR A 1060 2.67 -10.35 -3.46
C TYR A 1060 3.83 -10.58 -2.47
N ASN A 1061 5.10 -10.26 -2.84
CA ASN A 1061 6.29 -10.63 -2.05
C ASN A 1061 7.16 -9.46 -1.56
N TYR A 1062 6.68 -8.23 -1.66
CA TYR A 1062 7.39 -7.02 -1.21
C TYR A 1062 6.48 -6.10 -0.39
N ARG A 1063 7.06 -5.07 0.24
CA ARG A 1063 6.31 -4.05 0.99
C ARG A 1063 5.73 -3.01 0.04
N TYR A 1064 4.51 -2.54 0.27
CA TYR A 1064 3.84 -1.59 -0.61
C TYR A 1064 2.98 -0.57 0.14
N HIS A 1065 2.57 0.46 -0.58
CA HIS A 1065 1.61 1.49 -0.14
C HIS A 1065 0.41 1.44 -1.08
N ALA A 1066 -0.74 0.95 -0.61
CA ALA A 1066 -1.98 1.00 -1.41
C ALA A 1066 -2.59 2.40 -1.46
N TYR A 1067 -2.22 3.25 -0.49
CA TYR A 1067 -2.58 4.65 -0.40
C TYR A 1067 -1.34 5.52 -0.23
N VAL A 1068 -1.38 6.71 -0.82
CA VAL A 1068 -0.35 7.74 -0.73
C VAL A 1068 -0.97 9.08 -0.33
N LYS A 1069 -0.15 9.99 0.21
CA LYS A 1069 -0.52 11.40 0.38
C LYS A 1069 -0.27 12.17 -0.92
N VAL A 1070 -1.10 13.17 -1.22
CA VAL A 1070 -0.93 14.05 -2.39
C VAL A 1070 -0.36 15.40 -1.95
N LYS A 1071 0.69 15.89 -2.63
CA LYS A 1071 1.30 17.22 -2.37
C LYS A 1071 0.62 18.31 -3.19
N GLU A 1072 -0.58 18.66 -2.74
CA GLU A 1072 -1.38 19.79 -3.21
C GLU A 1072 -0.62 21.12 -3.00
N THR A 1073 -0.91 22.13 -3.82
CA THR A 1073 -0.66 23.54 -3.49
C THR A 1073 -1.91 24.18 -2.88
N GLU A 1074 -1.75 25.30 -2.17
CA GLU A 1074 -2.93 26.10 -1.77
C GLU A 1074 -3.73 26.50 -3.02
N VAL A 1075 -5.05 26.44 -2.93
CA VAL A 1075 -5.95 26.79 -4.05
C VAL A 1075 -5.78 28.27 -4.36
N VAL A 1076 -5.34 28.58 -5.58
CA VAL A 1076 -5.30 29.95 -6.10
C VAL A 1076 -6.42 30.10 -7.11
N VAL A 1077 -7.15 31.20 -7.02
CA VAL A 1077 -8.24 31.58 -7.94
C VAL A 1077 -7.68 31.62 -9.37
N ASN A 1078 -8.00 30.60 -10.18
CA ASN A 1078 -7.53 30.44 -11.55
C ASN A 1078 -8.27 31.40 -12.49
N LYS A 1079 -7.52 32.29 -13.14
CA LYS A 1079 -8.07 33.36 -13.99
C LYS A 1079 -7.79 33.20 -15.47
N ASP A 1080 -7.10 32.13 -15.85
CA ASP A 1080 -6.46 32.05 -17.18
C ASP A 1080 -7.50 32.06 -18.29
N MET A 1081 -8.59 31.30 -18.17
CA MET A 1081 -9.68 31.31 -19.16
C MET A 1081 -10.43 32.65 -19.25
N LEU A 1082 -10.53 33.41 -18.14
CA LEU A 1082 -11.12 34.75 -18.17
C LEU A 1082 -10.17 35.74 -18.86
N ASN A 1083 -8.88 35.67 -18.53
CA ASN A 1083 -7.83 36.51 -19.10
C ASN A 1083 -7.67 36.26 -20.62
N ASP A 1084 -7.63 35.00 -21.04
CA ASP A 1084 -7.56 34.60 -22.45
C ASP A 1084 -8.79 35.09 -23.23
N LEU A 1085 -9.98 34.97 -22.64
CA LEU A 1085 -11.21 35.45 -23.27
C LEU A 1085 -11.21 36.98 -23.39
N ILE A 1086 -10.75 37.72 -22.36
CA ILE A 1086 -10.55 39.17 -22.43
C ILE A 1086 -9.53 39.52 -23.53
N ALA A 1087 -8.38 38.83 -23.60
CA ALA A 1087 -7.34 39.05 -24.60
C ALA A 1087 -7.83 38.76 -26.04
N SER A 1088 -8.77 37.81 -26.20
CA SER A 1088 -9.37 37.49 -27.50
C SER A 1088 -10.26 38.60 -28.09
N VAL A 1089 -10.63 39.62 -27.31
CA VAL A 1089 -11.49 40.75 -27.72
C VAL A 1089 -10.94 42.13 -27.31
N THR A 1090 -9.67 42.20 -26.92
CA THR A 1090 -8.98 43.45 -26.53
C THR A 1090 -7.61 43.57 -27.20
N GLY A 1091 -6.92 44.70 -27.00
CA GLY A 1091 -5.64 44.96 -27.65
C GLY A 1091 -5.77 44.99 -29.17
N GLU A 1092 -4.96 44.19 -29.86
CA GLU A 1092 -5.00 44.05 -31.32
C GLU A 1092 -6.26 43.32 -31.83
N ASN A 1093 -6.98 42.58 -30.95
CA ASN A 1093 -8.21 41.85 -31.28
C ASN A 1093 -9.49 42.62 -30.93
N ALA A 1094 -9.40 43.94 -30.68
CA ALA A 1094 -10.55 44.74 -30.26
C ALA A 1094 -11.64 44.83 -31.36
N LEU A 1095 -12.89 44.54 -30.96
CA LEU A 1095 -14.07 44.63 -31.85
C LEU A 1095 -14.50 46.10 -32.08
N ASP A 1096 -15.04 46.44 -33.26
CA ASP A 1096 -15.59 47.78 -33.57
C ASP A 1096 -17.11 47.81 -33.34
N SER A 1097 -17.58 48.75 -32.51
CA SER A 1097 -19.00 48.91 -32.18
C SER A 1097 -19.92 49.17 -33.38
N LYS A 1098 -19.37 49.66 -34.50
CA LYS A 1098 -20.13 49.90 -35.75
C LYS A 1098 -20.62 48.60 -36.39
N ASN A 1099 -19.94 47.49 -36.14
CA ASN A 1099 -20.25 46.20 -36.74
C ASN A 1099 -21.38 45.46 -36.03
N TYR A 1100 -21.96 45.99 -34.94
CA TYR A 1100 -22.94 45.25 -34.14
C TYR A 1100 -24.16 46.10 -33.73
N PRO A 1101 -25.32 45.48 -33.43
CA PRO A 1101 -26.48 46.19 -32.89
C PRO A 1101 -26.17 46.87 -31.55
N GLU A 1102 -26.62 48.12 -31.38
CA GLU A 1102 -26.30 48.97 -30.22
C GLU A 1102 -26.61 48.31 -28.86
N LYS A 1103 -27.71 47.54 -28.77
CA LYS A 1103 -28.05 46.77 -27.56
C LYS A 1103 -27.00 45.69 -27.27
N LEU A 1104 -26.70 44.83 -28.25
CA LEU A 1104 -25.76 43.72 -28.06
C LEU A 1104 -24.34 44.23 -27.77
N TRP A 1105 -23.96 45.33 -28.42
CA TRP A 1105 -22.69 46.00 -28.13
C TRP A 1105 -22.62 46.51 -26.68
N LYS A 1106 -23.71 47.08 -26.18
CA LYS A 1106 -23.81 47.52 -24.79
C LYS A 1106 -23.68 46.34 -23.82
N ASP A 1107 -24.44 45.26 -24.05
CA ASP A 1107 -24.45 44.08 -23.18
C ASP A 1107 -23.06 43.42 -23.14
N PHE A 1108 -22.37 43.31 -24.28
CA PHE A 1108 -20.95 42.91 -24.36
C PHE A 1108 -20.01 43.86 -23.62
N SER A 1109 -20.17 45.17 -23.78
CA SER A 1109 -19.30 46.17 -23.13
C SER A 1109 -19.43 46.12 -21.60
N GLU A 1110 -20.64 45.88 -21.08
CA GLU A 1110 -20.87 45.69 -19.64
C GLU A 1110 -20.25 44.37 -19.16
N ALA A 1111 -20.41 43.27 -19.90
CA ALA A 1111 -19.79 41.98 -19.59
C ALA A 1111 -18.24 42.05 -19.59
N LEU A 1112 -17.62 42.67 -20.59
CA LEU A 1112 -16.18 42.82 -20.70
C LEU A 1112 -15.60 43.70 -19.57
N SER A 1113 -16.30 44.78 -19.22
CA SER A 1113 -15.92 45.65 -18.10
C SER A 1113 -15.94 44.89 -16.75
N ASN A 1114 -16.98 44.07 -16.52
CA ASN A 1114 -17.06 43.24 -15.32
C ASN A 1114 -15.96 42.16 -15.28
N ALA A 1115 -15.72 41.49 -16.42
CA ALA A 1115 -14.64 40.52 -16.57
C ALA A 1115 -13.26 41.11 -16.24
N GLN A 1116 -12.92 42.27 -16.81
CA GLN A 1116 -11.67 42.97 -16.54
C GLN A 1116 -11.52 43.37 -15.06
N LYS A 1117 -12.61 43.80 -14.42
CA LYS A 1117 -12.62 44.14 -12.99
C LYS A 1117 -12.34 42.92 -12.11
N LEU A 1118 -12.99 41.78 -12.40
CA LEU A 1118 -12.84 40.57 -11.61
C LEU A 1118 -11.48 39.89 -11.83
N ALA A 1119 -10.97 39.88 -13.06
CA ALA A 1119 -9.60 39.45 -13.35
C ALA A 1119 -8.55 40.19 -12.50
N ALA A 1120 -8.71 41.51 -12.33
CA ALA A 1120 -7.81 42.34 -11.53
C ALA A 1120 -8.03 42.25 -10.00
N SER A 1121 -9.11 41.64 -9.52
CA SER A 1121 -9.47 41.58 -8.09
C SER A 1121 -8.68 40.50 -7.34
N GLN A 1122 -8.06 40.82 -6.20
CA GLN A 1122 -7.42 39.79 -5.35
C GLN A 1122 -8.45 39.02 -4.50
N ASP A 1123 -9.62 39.59 -4.24
CA ASP A 1123 -10.67 39.01 -3.39
C ASP A 1123 -11.77 38.29 -4.18
N ALA A 1124 -11.65 38.15 -5.51
CA ALA A 1124 -12.65 37.47 -6.33
C ALA A 1124 -12.62 35.96 -6.09
N THR A 1125 -13.78 35.35 -5.87
CA THR A 1125 -13.93 33.90 -5.77
C THR A 1125 -13.89 33.22 -7.15
N GLN A 1126 -13.60 31.92 -7.18
CA GLN A 1126 -13.53 31.19 -8.45
C GLN A 1126 -14.88 31.10 -9.17
N SER A 1127 -15.99 31.04 -8.42
CA SER A 1127 -17.35 31.13 -8.99
C SER A 1127 -17.58 32.48 -9.68
N GLU A 1128 -17.16 33.61 -9.09
CA GLU A 1128 -17.30 34.94 -9.71
C GLU A 1128 -16.46 35.09 -10.98
N ILE A 1129 -15.25 34.51 -11.01
CA ILE A 1129 -14.39 34.46 -12.20
C ILE A 1129 -15.07 33.65 -13.31
N TYR A 1130 -15.62 32.48 -12.98
CA TYR A 1130 -16.31 31.62 -13.94
C TYR A 1130 -17.61 32.24 -14.47
N ASP A 1131 -18.45 32.83 -13.62
CA ASP A 1131 -19.67 33.52 -14.04
C ASP A 1131 -19.36 34.71 -14.97
N ALA A 1132 -18.29 35.46 -14.69
CA ALA A 1132 -17.81 36.52 -15.58
C ALA A 1132 -17.35 35.98 -16.94
N TYR A 1133 -16.63 34.85 -16.94
CA TYR A 1133 -16.21 34.15 -18.16
C TYR A 1133 -17.41 33.68 -18.98
N LYS A 1134 -18.40 33.01 -18.37
CA LYS A 1134 -19.61 32.54 -19.05
C LYS A 1134 -20.44 33.70 -19.60
N THR A 1135 -20.59 34.78 -18.84
CA THR A 1135 -21.30 36.00 -19.27
C THR A 1135 -20.63 36.66 -20.47
N LEU A 1136 -19.30 36.86 -20.41
CA LEU A 1136 -18.54 37.42 -21.53
C LEU A 1136 -18.56 36.51 -22.77
N LYS A 1137 -18.42 35.18 -22.58
CA LYS A 1137 -18.45 34.17 -23.66
C LYS A 1137 -19.79 34.18 -24.38
N ALA A 1138 -20.90 34.25 -23.64
CA ALA A 1138 -22.24 34.36 -24.20
C ALA A 1138 -22.42 35.66 -25.00
N ALA A 1139 -22.00 36.81 -24.45
CA ALA A 1139 -22.11 38.09 -25.15
C ALA A 1139 -21.25 38.15 -26.44
N ILE A 1140 -20.04 37.56 -26.43
CA ILE A 1140 -19.19 37.44 -27.62
C ILE A 1140 -19.86 36.54 -28.68
N GLN A 1141 -20.50 35.44 -28.26
CA GLN A 1141 -21.21 34.55 -29.18
C GLN A 1141 -22.42 35.24 -29.81
N GLU A 1142 -23.23 35.94 -29.01
CA GLU A 1142 -24.41 36.68 -29.48
C GLU A 1142 -24.04 37.81 -30.45
N LEU A 1143 -22.90 38.50 -30.23
CA LEU A 1143 -22.34 39.44 -31.20
C LEU A 1143 -21.94 38.77 -32.52
N LYS A 1144 -21.24 37.63 -32.48
CA LYS A 1144 -20.80 36.91 -33.69
C LYS A 1144 -21.96 36.39 -34.53
N GLU A 1145 -23.07 36.03 -33.89
CA GLU A 1145 -24.30 35.57 -34.56
C GLU A 1145 -25.12 36.73 -35.18
N ASN A 1146 -24.87 37.98 -34.77
CA ASN A 1146 -25.64 39.16 -35.13
C ASN A 1146 -24.78 40.32 -35.67
N GLU A 1147 -23.68 40.02 -36.37
CA GLU A 1147 -22.84 41.04 -37.02
C GLU A 1147 -23.64 41.80 -38.11
N ASN A 1148 -23.63 43.14 -38.05
CA ASN A 1148 -24.30 44.02 -39.01
C ASN A 1148 -23.68 43.83 -40.41
N PRO A 1149 -24.49 43.63 -41.47
CA PRO A 1149 -23.96 43.62 -42.83
C PRO A 1149 -23.36 44.99 -43.19
N ILE A 1150 -22.10 44.99 -43.63
CA ILE A 1150 -21.29 46.18 -43.91
C ILE A 1150 -21.98 47.09 -44.95
N PRO A 1151 -22.17 48.40 -44.67
CA PRO A 1151 -22.59 49.35 -45.68
C PRO A 1151 -21.48 49.62 -46.70
N ASN A 1152 -21.72 49.32 -47.98
CA ASN A 1152 -20.82 49.72 -49.06
C ASN A 1152 -20.60 51.24 -49.07
N LYS A 1153 -19.33 51.67 -49.13
CA LYS A 1153 -18.93 53.08 -49.14
C LYS A 1153 -19.09 53.67 -50.57
N PRO A 1154 -19.44 54.95 -50.74
CA PRO A 1154 -19.80 55.48 -52.08
C PRO A 1154 -18.59 55.80 -52.96
N ASP A 1155 -18.70 55.51 -54.25
CA ASP A 1155 -17.79 56.02 -55.28
C ASP A 1155 -17.99 57.52 -55.53
N ASN A 1156 -16.88 58.24 -55.68
CA ASN A 1156 -16.86 59.66 -56.06
C ASN A 1156 -16.69 59.78 -57.59
N PRO A 1157 -17.53 60.53 -58.31
CA PRO A 1157 -17.50 60.53 -59.77
C PRO A 1157 -16.44 61.50 -60.31
N ASP A 1158 -15.64 61.06 -61.29
CA ASP A 1158 -15.45 61.90 -62.46
C ASP A 1158 -15.20 61.12 -63.77
N LYS A 1159 -16.04 61.51 -64.74
CA LYS A 1159 -15.90 61.49 -66.20
C LYS A 1159 -16.22 60.28 -67.07
N PRO A 1160 -16.91 60.50 -68.23
CA PRO A 1160 -17.68 59.44 -68.86
C PRO A 1160 -17.43 59.25 -70.38
N SER A 1161 -18.26 58.34 -70.92
CA SER A 1161 -18.71 58.17 -72.31
C SER A 1161 -17.88 57.26 -73.23
N ASN A 1162 -18.40 56.10 -73.68
CA ASN A 1162 -19.51 55.79 -74.65
C ASN A 1162 -18.96 55.70 -76.09
N PRO A 1163 -19.59 55.04 -77.10
CA PRO A 1163 -20.83 54.23 -77.17
C PRO A 1163 -20.59 52.79 -77.75
N ASP A 1164 -21.54 51.90 -78.11
CA ASP A 1164 -22.95 52.00 -78.59
C ASP A 1164 -23.85 50.78 -78.21
N ASN A 1165 -25.12 51.09 -77.93
CA ASN A 1165 -26.43 50.52 -78.38
C ASN A 1165 -26.50 49.23 -79.27
N PRO A 1166 -27.69 48.54 -79.45
CA PRO A 1166 -29.05 48.82 -78.91
C PRO A 1166 -29.98 47.66 -78.43
N ASN A 1167 -30.99 48.04 -77.62
CA ASN A 1167 -32.40 47.55 -77.50
C ASN A 1167 -32.79 46.16 -76.90
N ASN A 1168 -33.35 46.19 -75.67
CA ASN A 1168 -34.77 45.94 -75.24
C ASN A 1168 -35.58 44.71 -75.77
N PRO A 1169 -36.54 44.05 -75.04
CA PRO A 1169 -37.06 44.26 -73.65
C PRO A 1169 -37.18 42.97 -72.75
N ASP A 1170 -37.79 43.16 -71.55
CA ASP A 1170 -38.55 42.20 -70.70
C ASP A 1170 -37.86 41.28 -69.64
N ASN A 1171 -38.68 40.98 -68.63
CA ASN A 1171 -38.52 40.27 -67.34
C ASN A 1171 -38.72 38.73 -67.48
N PRO A 1172 -38.47 37.81 -66.50
CA PRO A 1172 -37.57 37.76 -65.31
C PRO A 1172 -36.54 36.56 -65.35
N ASP A 1173 -35.89 36.30 -64.21
CA ASP A 1173 -35.49 34.98 -63.65
C ASP A 1173 -34.07 34.36 -63.84
N LYS A 1174 -33.47 34.01 -62.68
CA LYS A 1174 -32.39 33.04 -62.36
C LYS A 1174 -30.93 33.12 -62.93
N PRO A 1175 -29.94 32.50 -62.23
CA PRO A 1175 -28.49 32.69 -62.48
C PRO A 1175 -27.76 31.48 -63.12
N ASN A 1176 -26.58 31.73 -63.74
CA ASN A 1176 -25.37 30.90 -63.61
C ASN A 1176 -24.13 31.42 -64.38
N THR A 1177 -22.98 31.60 -63.69
CA THR A 1177 -21.57 31.29 -64.11
C THR A 1177 -21.03 31.86 -65.47
N PRO A 1178 -19.83 31.50 -66.02
CA PRO A 1178 -18.54 30.95 -65.50
C PRO A 1178 -17.25 31.72 -65.96
N ASP A 1179 -16.07 31.18 -65.58
CA ASP A 1179 -14.85 30.92 -66.42
C ASP A 1179 -13.59 31.84 -66.57
N SER A 1180 -12.42 31.27 -66.18
CA SER A 1180 -11.04 31.32 -66.80
C SER A 1180 -10.29 32.68 -67.01
N PRO A 1181 -8.94 32.78 -67.33
CA PRO A 1181 -7.96 31.80 -67.90
C PRO A 1181 -6.43 31.84 -67.48
N SER A 1182 -5.64 30.85 -67.97
CA SER A 1182 -4.19 30.83 -68.41
C SER A 1182 -2.93 31.34 -67.61
N LYS A 1183 -1.93 30.42 -67.45
CA LYS A 1183 -0.40 30.44 -67.51
C LYS A 1183 0.43 31.75 -67.81
N PRO A 1184 1.81 31.82 -67.66
CA PRO A 1184 2.83 31.02 -66.90
C PRO A 1184 4.10 31.80 -66.31
N ASN A 1185 5.12 31.05 -65.78
CA ASN A 1185 6.61 31.28 -65.72
C ASN A 1185 7.39 31.70 -64.41
N ASN A 1186 8.69 31.34 -64.39
CA ASN A 1186 9.72 31.18 -63.29
C ASN A 1186 10.91 32.21 -63.46
N PRO A 1187 12.12 32.20 -62.79
CA PRO A 1187 12.73 31.40 -61.68
C PRO A 1187 13.69 32.12 -60.64
N GLY A 1188 14.26 31.36 -59.67
CA GLY A 1188 15.50 31.65 -58.85
C GLY A 1188 15.31 31.70 -57.31
N ASP A 1189 16.20 31.25 -56.39
CA ASP A 1189 17.55 30.63 -56.46
C ASP A 1189 17.93 29.82 -55.16
N ASP A 1190 18.98 28.98 -55.24
CA ASP A 1190 19.72 28.06 -54.33
C ASP A 1190 19.43 27.73 -52.81
N SER A 1191 19.13 26.43 -52.59
CA SER A 1191 19.80 25.42 -51.69
C SER A 1191 19.81 25.42 -50.13
N ILE A 1192 19.31 24.34 -49.48
CA ILE A 1192 20.07 23.29 -48.71
C ILE A 1192 19.18 22.37 -47.79
N ASN A 1193 19.44 21.04 -47.87
CA ASN A 1193 19.17 19.90 -46.94
C ASN A 1193 17.77 19.35 -46.54
N GLN A 1194 17.69 18.00 -46.63
CA GLN A 1194 16.84 17.01 -45.92
C GLN A 1194 15.29 17.17 -46.01
N ASN A 1195 14.45 16.12 -46.05
CA ASN A 1195 14.62 14.72 -45.60
C ASN A 1195 13.71 13.74 -46.40
N SER A 1196 13.87 12.43 -46.15
CA SER A 1196 12.96 11.29 -46.41
C SER A 1196 12.38 11.02 -47.83
N THR A 1197 12.42 9.76 -48.26
CA THR A 1197 11.74 9.26 -49.48
C THR A 1197 10.93 7.98 -49.23
N LEU A 1198 9.84 7.86 -49.99
CA LEU A 1198 8.86 6.77 -49.94
C LEU A 1198 9.30 5.49 -50.69
N LYS A 1199 8.70 4.36 -50.28
CA LYS A 1199 8.55 3.13 -51.07
C LYS A 1199 7.36 3.26 -52.05
N PRO A 1200 7.15 2.34 -53.02
CA PRO A 1200 8.05 1.96 -54.12
C PRO A 1200 7.25 1.87 -55.45
N VAL A 1201 7.83 1.29 -56.52
CA VAL A 1201 7.26 0.19 -57.35
C VAL A 1201 8.06 0.01 -58.67
N SER A 1202 8.27 -1.26 -59.04
CA SER A 1202 8.79 -1.88 -60.30
C SER A 1202 8.81 -1.04 -61.60
N THR A 1203 9.68 -1.22 -62.62
CA THR A 1203 10.66 -2.27 -63.05
C THR A 1203 11.55 -1.67 -64.18
N ASP A 1204 12.52 -2.28 -64.89
CA ASP A 1204 12.92 -3.68 -65.14
C ASP A 1204 14.42 -3.80 -65.58
N LYS A 1205 14.93 -5.05 -65.64
CA LYS A 1205 15.99 -5.58 -66.56
C LYS A 1205 17.43 -4.99 -66.67
N ASN A 1206 18.37 -5.87 -66.25
CA ASN A 1206 19.58 -6.34 -66.98
C ASN A 1206 20.80 -5.39 -67.12
N THR A 1207 22.09 -5.81 -67.00
CA THR A 1207 22.70 -7.17 -66.89
C THR A 1207 24.19 -7.16 -66.45
N LYS A 1208 24.72 -8.35 -66.06
CA LYS A 1208 26.13 -8.83 -65.90
C LYS A 1208 26.82 -8.62 -64.52
N THR A 1209 27.15 -9.67 -63.72
CA THR A 1209 28.33 -10.62 -63.73
C THR A 1209 29.71 -9.93 -63.70
N VAL A 1210 30.70 -10.28 -62.84
CA VAL A 1210 31.38 -11.57 -62.45
C VAL A 1210 32.03 -11.37 -61.03
N LYS A 1211 31.90 -12.23 -59.98
CA LYS A 1211 32.52 -13.54 -59.60
C LYS A 1211 33.99 -13.55 -59.04
N THR A 1212 34.20 -14.25 -57.90
CA THR A 1212 35.46 -14.83 -57.31
C THR A 1212 36.64 -13.91 -56.91
N GLY A 1213 37.46 -14.15 -55.85
CA GLY A 1213 37.48 -15.18 -54.78
C GLY A 1213 38.80 -15.17 -53.93
N ASP A 1214 38.76 -15.74 -52.71
CA ASP A 1214 39.82 -16.28 -51.79
C ASP A 1214 41.17 -15.51 -51.54
N SER A 1215 41.70 -15.32 -50.32
CA SER A 1215 42.26 -16.37 -49.41
C SER A 1215 43.06 -15.82 -48.19
N MET A 1216 43.17 -16.62 -47.10
CA MET A 1216 44.15 -16.67 -45.96
C MET A 1216 44.25 -15.47 -44.95
N GLU A 1217 44.00 -15.66 -43.64
CA GLU A 1217 44.85 -16.20 -42.53
C GLU A 1217 45.95 -15.20 -42.04
N ILE A 1218 46.22 -14.92 -40.73
CA ILE A 1218 45.99 -15.57 -39.43
C ILE A 1218 45.78 -14.53 -38.29
N GLY A 1219 44.90 -14.80 -37.30
CA GLY A 1219 45.14 -14.43 -35.88
C GLY A 1219 44.34 -13.26 -35.25
N GLY A 1220 43.49 -13.57 -34.25
CA GLY A 1220 42.88 -12.58 -33.34
C GLY A 1220 41.55 -13.05 -32.71
N LEU A 1221 41.51 -13.30 -31.40
CA LEU A 1221 40.33 -13.81 -30.67
C LEU A 1221 39.21 -12.77 -30.55
N LEU A 1222 37.94 -13.15 -30.82
CA LEU A 1222 36.79 -12.88 -29.93
C LEU A 1222 35.50 -13.66 -30.33
N VAL A 1223 34.73 -14.09 -29.32
CA VAL A 1223 33.29 -14.49 -29.32
C VAL A 1223 32.80 -15.63 -30.24
N VAL A 1224 32.75 -16.86 -29.71
CA VAL A 1224 31.55 -17.75 -29.69
C VAL A 1224 31.67 -18.69 -28.48
N CYS A 1225 30.76 -18.60 -27.48
CA CYS A 1225 30.35 -19.71 -26.57
C CYS A 1225 29.53 -19.23 -25.36
N THR A 1226 28.22 -19.53 -25.30
CA THR A 1226 27.42 -19.50 -24.05
C THR A 1226 26.27 -20.52 -24.08
N ALA A 1227 26.61 -21.82 -24.19
CA ALA A 1227 25.65 -22.93 -24.05
C ALA A 1227 26.21 -24.12 -23.23
N SER A 1228 27.20 -23.88 -22.36
CA SER A 1228 27.98 -24.96 -21.73
C SER A 1228 28.30 -24.79 -20.24
N ILE A 1229 27.79 -23.75 -19.57
CA ILE A 1229 28.06 -23.50 -18.15
C ILE A 1229 27.09 -24.24 -17.22
N PHE A 1230 25.83 -24.45 -17.62
CA PHE A 1230 24.82 -25.07 -16.74
C PHE A 1230 25.10 -26.56 -16.45
N VAL A 1231 25.51 -27.33 -17.47
CA VAL A 1231 25.74 -28.78 -17.35
C VAL A 1231 26.95 -29.10 -16.46
N ILE A 1232 27.99 -28.27 -16.51
CA ILE A 1232 29.21 -28.47 -15.70
C ILE A 1232 28.94 -28.17 -14.22
N THR A 1233 28.19 -27.11 -13.90
CA THR A 1233 27.79 -26.78 -12.52
C THR A 1233 26.92 -27.87 -11.90
N CYS A 1234 25.96 -28.42 -12.65
CA CYS A 1234 25.16 -29.55 -12.17
C CYS A 1234 25.99 -30.82 -11.92
N LEU A 1235 26.96 -31.14 -12.78
CA LEU A 1235 27.84 -32.30 -12.59
C LEU A 1235 28.79 -32.14 -11.39
N ILE A 1236 29.29 -30.92 -11.13
CA ILE A 1236 30.11 -30.62 -9.94
C ILE A 1236 29.26 -30.72 -8.66
N LEU A 1237 28.03 -30.21 -8.64
CA LEU A 1237 27.13 -30.33 -7.49
C LEU A 1237 26.72 -31.79 -7.22
N ILE A 1238 26.52 -32.60 -8.27
CA ILE A 1238 26.27 -34.05 -8.12
C ILE A 1238 27.51 -34.78 -7.57
N ALA A 1239 28.73 -34.42 -8.02
CA ALA A 1239 29.97 -34.98 -7.49
C ALA A 1239 30.21 -34.60 -6.01
N ILE A 1240 29.89 -33.36 -5.61
CA ILE A 1240 30.00 -32.90 -4.22
C ILE A 1240 28.95 -33.58 -3.32
N ARG A 1241 27.70 -33.74 -3.78
CA ARG A 1241 26.66 -34.50 -3.04
C ARG A 1241 27.04 -35.97 -2.85
N ARG A 1242 27.77 -36.59 -3.79
CA ARG A 1242 28.19 -38.00 -3.69
C ARG A 1242 29.38 -38.22 -2.74
N ARG A 1243 30.21 -37.20 -2.51
CA ARG A 1243 31.33 -37.22 -1.53
C ARG A 1243 30.96 -36.84 -0.09
N ARG A 1244 29.69 -36.52 0.19
CA ARG A 1244 29.14 -36.33 1.56
C ARG A 1244 28.24 -37.50 2.02
N ARG A 1245 28.31 -38.65 1.35
CA ARG A 1245 27.58 -39.89 1.68
C ARG A 1245 28.47 -41.15 1.63
N GLU A 1246 29.78 -40.95 1.75
CA GLU A 1246 30.79 -41.97 2.10
C GLU A 1246 31.48 -41.52 3.40
#